data_AF-A0A7C6KUV3-F1
#
_entry.id   AF-A0A7C6KUV3-F1
#
_cell.length_a   1.000
_cell.length_b   1.000
_cell.length_c   1.000
_cell.angle_alpha   90.00
_cell.angle_beta   90.00
_cell.angle_gamma   90.00
#
_symmetry.space_group_name_H-M   'P 1'
#
loop_
_entity.id
_entity.type
_entity.pdbx_description
1 polymer ?
#
loop_
_entity_poly.entity_id
_entity_poly.type
_entity_poly.pdbx_seq_one_letter_code
_entity_poly.pdbx_strand_id
1 'polypeptide(L)'
;MNDISGHWAEASITRMVGQKIISGYPDGSFKPEAKISRAEFATLVVKGFNLPAGSGKVFSDTAGHWAQAAIATAYANNIISGYSDTMFGPDDPITREQMAVMIVKAAKLSGATNGKTFADNSAISTWAQEAVKIAVANNIITGYPDNTFRPQGNATRAEASVVLDKTLALIKTEPEVTDYSNLDKTGTYGPASGTETVKGNVNVKAPGVTLRNLIIEGDLIIAKEVGDGDVTLNNITVKGKTYIRGGGQNSIHINGGQYNEVIIEKTATGAVRVVVVDNTGLQVTIAENAAGEEIILEGQFKNVTVKADNVNVTTQANTTIQEFKVQSGLQNVKVELAEGSSVEKMTLDSKATIEGKGTIKEVTGSQVKESSFETAPDKTTIPSSGGGGGGGGGGTPSTPTETVAAVTIATNPADVSGLAYNAGPVTVTLSTATEGATIYYTTDGTEPTTSSTQYTAQFTVSNPGGMNGGTITVKAIGVKSGMNNSAVAQKTIVYNAASTVTVNNATEFRTAIETNSVGTISLGSDITGNVTATRTGTNNFTINFGSHILTGDLSITANSVSSITFNGSAVPALIGNLTVSAANAHVENYITIDGSVIIDDVGGSSWVEHADGNSITLTDPNGATTTIQGNPADIKVEQGANGISITATSPVSITVSDGATVNNIVANAPGTTITNNGTVASVTANAPTNIVNNSGSISVSGTSTVATSGTAASNITSETAKVVTNISSALSITPTDLRIGGTIEATITGVDLADGETIKEVTSANPAIVSVNSVTGLTVTAQAPGRTALTVQVEKDGEITKQGTIFVTVHPALITSASVTMIAPETGATPQTAAEIESATGNADYTVASIIWNEELTAEGKFKPSQIYTATVVLVSKNNKAFQTGAFYPTVTGAESVSETTTSGTSVGNRVVFTVTFPETEALVVLDSTITQDPGKTGGDTATVTVEGKTITFDGEIAYYEKDSTEPGFPPVSGNYVGVKVTAPTGITPGASTTLEISGRDPIVGWNNFKDGDNYFFYYPKVTAEGQEFSFTVKWDGTDATADTFTIKIAGTATLESAPVPVVSGSIARDPANTGGEDLTVNIDGNTVTFIDGQIKWYPEDEALGRAAGNRVGVQINAPADFDTSEVKVTIGETTYEWDIIEDGDD
;
A
#
# COMPACT_ATOMS: atom_id res chain seq x y z
N MET A 1 -38.08 -10.70 -22.45
CA MET A 1 -38.55 -9.29 -22.50
C MET A 1 -38.22 -8.78 -23.89
N ASN A 2 -39.20 -8.27 -24.62
CA ASN A 2 -39.05 -8.06 -26.07
C ASN A 2 -38.41 -6.70 -26.43
N ASP A 3 -38.29 -5.80 -25.47
CA ASP A 3 -37.90 -4.39 -25.64
C ASP A 3 -36.51 -4.06 -25.04
N ILE A 4 -35.74 -5.07 -24.64
CA ILE A 4 -34.38 -4.90 -24.10
C ILE A 4 -33.28 -5.47 -25.00
N SER A 5 -33.62 -6.19 -26.08
CA SER A 5 -32.63 -6.80 -26.97
C SER A 5 -31.81 -5.74 -27.70
N GLY A 6 -30.48 -5.79 -27.56
CA GLY A 6 -29.56 -4.79 -28.12
C GLY A 6 -29.53 -3.47 -27.33
N HIS A 7 -30.22 -3.40 -26.19
CA HIS A 7 -30.23 -2.21 -25.34
C HIS A 7 -28.97 -2.16 -24.46
N TRP A 8 -28.41 -0.97 -24.24
CA TRP A 8 -27.17 -0.80 -23.47
C TRP A 8 -27.26 -1.33 -22.01
N ALA A 9 -28.47 -1.34 -21.44
CA ALA A 9 -28.75 -1.84 -20.09
C ALA A 9 -29.16 -3.33 -20.03
N GLU A 10 -29.21 -4.05 -21.17
CA GLU A 10 -29.73 -5.42 -21.27
C GLU A 10 -29.08 -6.38 -20.26
N ALA A 11 -27.76 -6.32 -20.11
CA ALA A 11 -27.02 -7.20 -19.22
C ALA A 11 -27.39 -7.00 -17.75
N SER A 12 -27.43 -5.75 -17.27
CA SER A 12 -27.81 -5.42 -15.90
C SER A 12 -29.28 -5.76 -15.61
N ILE A 13 -30.17 -5.45 -16.55
CA ILE A 13 -31.60 -5.79 -16.44
C ILE A 13 -31.76 -7.31 -16.32
N THR A 14 -31.08 -8.08 -17.16
CA THR A 14 -31.14 -9.55 -17.15
C THR A 14 -30.64 -10.12 -15.82
N ARG A 15 -29.52 -9.62 -15.28
CA ARG A 15 -28.99 -10.03 -13.97
C ARG A 15 -29.97 -9.75 -12.84
N MET A 16 -30.49 -8.53 -12.76
CA MET A 16 -31.40 -8.14 -11.68
C MET A 16 -32.74 -8.88 -11.73
N VAL A 17 -33.23 -9.21 -12.94
CA VAL A 17 -34.41 -10.05 -13.11
C VAL A 17 -34.13 -11.47 -12.68
N GLY A 18 -32.98 -12.04 -13.07
CA GLY A 18 -32.54 -13.37 -12.63
C GLY A 18 -32.42 -13.48 -11.11
N GLN A 19 -32.01 -12.40 -10.45
CA GLN A 19 -31.94 -12.27 -8.99
C GLN A 19 -33.29 -11.95 -8.33
N LYS A 20 -34.37 -11.80 -9.10
CA LYS A 20 -35.74 -11.44 -8.64
C LYS A 20 -35.81 -10.09 -7.89
N ILE A 21 -34.85 -9.19 -8.14
CA ILE A 21 -34.83 -7.85 -7.56
C ILE A 21 -35.83 -6.94 -8.29
N ILE A 22 -35.87 -7.04 -9.62
CA ILE A 22 -36.79 -6.29 -10.50
C ILE A 22 -37.55 -7.26 -11.42
N SER A 23 -38.76 -6.87 -11.82
CA SER A 23 -39.60 -7.64 -12.75
C SER A 23 -40.07 -6.77 -13.92
N GLY A 24 -40.27 -7.42 -15.08
CA GLY A 24 -40.97 -6.83 -16.22
C GLY A 24 -42.47 -6.67 -15.98
N TYR A 25 -43.17 -6.07 -16.94
CA TYR A 25 -44.61 -5.89 -16.93
C TYR A 25 -45.35 -7.14 -17.42
N PRO A 26 -46.63 -7.32 -17.07
CA PRO A 26 -47.45 -8.45 -17.53
C PRO A 26 -47.59 -8.56 -19.05
N ASP A 27 -47.39 -7.45 -19.77
CA ASP A 27 -47.40 -7.38 -21.24
C ASP A 27 -46.12 -7.94 -21.89
N GLY A 28 -45.16 -8.43 -21.09
CA GLY A 28 -43.89 -9.00 -21.56
C GLY A 28 -42.78 -7.98 -21.82
N SER A 29 -43.03 -6.69 -21.59
CA SER A 29 -42.05 -5.61 -21.73
C SER A 29 -41.34 -5.27 -20.40
N PHE A 30 -40.18 -4.63 -20.47
CA PHE A 30 -39.47 -4.08 -19.30
C PHE A 30 -39.67 -2.57 -19.15
N LYS A 31 -39.89 -1.88 -20.27
CA LYS A 31 -39.99 -0.42 -20.44
C LYS A 31 -38.73 0.30 -19.94
N PRO A 32 -37.55 0.04 -20.55
CA PRO A 32 -36.26 0.57 -20.08
C PRO A 32 -36.22 2.10 -20.01
N GLU A 33 -36.89 2.79 -20.92
CA GLU A 33 -36.91 4.27 -21.00
C GLU A 33 -38.00 4.93 -20.15
N ALA A 34 -38.91 4.16 -19.55
CA ALA A 34 -39.92 4.71 -18.67
C ALA A 34 -39.27 5.29 -17.39
N LYS A 35 -39.79 6.42 -16.91
CA LYS A 35 -39.34 7.01 -15.65
C LYS A 35 -39.74 6.12 -14.47
N ILE A 36 -38.85 5.98 -13.50
CA ILE A 36 -39.09 5.17 -12.30
C ILE A 36 -39.49 6.08 -11.13
N SER A 37 -40.49 5.66 -10.37
CA SER A 37 -40.94 6.38 -9.18
C SER A 37 -40.01 6.17 -7.98
N ARG A 38 -40.08 7.07 -6.99
CA ARG A 38 -39.37 6.93 -5.71
C ARG A 38 -39.75 5.66 -4.96
N ALA A 39 -41.03 5.27 -4.98
CA ALA A 39 -41.52 4.04 -4.35
C ALA A 39 -40.97 2.77 -5.03
N GLU A 40 -40.95 2.75 -6.36
CA GLU A 40 -40.35 1.63 -7.10
C GLU A 40 -38.86 1.53 -6.77
N PHE A 41 -38.11 2.63 -6.85
CA PHE A 41 -36.68 2.59 -6.58
C PHE A 41 -36.35 2.20 -5.13
N ALA A 42 -37.10 2.70 -4.14
CA ALA A 42 -36.97 2.28 -2.74
C ALA A 42 -37.20 0.77 -2.57
N THR A 43 -38.18 0.21 -3.29
CA THR A 43 -38.44 -1.23 -3.29
C THR A 43 -37.28 -2.03 -3.88
N LEU A 44 -36.67 -1.53 -4.96
CA LEU A 44 -35.50 -2.18 -5.56
C LEU A 44 -34.31 -2.17 -4.61
N VAL A 45 -34.02 -1.06 -3.94
CA VAL A 45 -32.93 -0.95 -2.97
C VAL A 45 -33.14 -1.91 -1.79
N VAL A 46 -34.35 -1.96 -1.22
CA VAL A 46 -34.66 -2.89 -0.10
C VAL A 46 -34.46 -4.35 -0.51
N LYS A 47 -34.92 -4.73 -1.71
CA LYS A 47 -34.76 -6.10 -2.23
C LYS A 47 -33.30 -6.40 -2.58
N GLY A 48 -32.61 -5.49 -3.26
CA GLY A 48 -31.25 -5.68 -3.73
C GLY A 48 -30.24 -5.85 -2.59
N PHE A 49 -30.39 -5.06 -1.52
CA PHE A 49 -29.54 -5.14 -0.33
C PHE A 49 -30.07 -6.09 0.75
N ASN A 50 -31.20 -6.77 0.51
CA ASN A 50 -31.87 -7.67 1.47
C ASN A 50 -32.03 -7.04 2.87
N LEU A 51 -32.52 -5.81 2.93
CA LEU A 51 -32.52 -5.02 4.16
C LEU A 51 -33.49 -5.57 5.21
N PRO A 52 -33.08 -5.61 6.49
CA PRO A 52 -33.93 -6.10 7.56
C PRO A 52 -35.14 -5.18 7.76
N ALA A 53 -36.32 -5.78 7.89
CA ALA A 53 -37.53 -5.05 8.23
C ALA A 53 -37.40 -4.47 9.65
N GLY A 54 -37.74 -3.19 9.81
CA GLY A 54 -37.70 -2.48 11.08
C GLY A 54 -38.96 -1.64 11.31
N SER A 55 -39.11 -1.09 12.53
CA SER A 55 -40.20 -0.17 12.88
C SER A 55 -39.97 1.21 12.24
N GLY A 56 -40.12 1.28 10.92
CA GLY A 56 -39.95 2.50 10.14
C GLY A 56 -41.14 3.45 10.20
N LYS A 57 -40.92 4.69 9.80
CA LYS A 57 -41.95 5.73 9.69
C LYS A 57 -42.86 5.45 8.50
N VAL A 58 -44.17 5.46 8.73
CA VAL A 58 -45.19 5.51 7.66
C VAL A 58 -45.54 6.97 7.44
N PHE A 59 -45.35 7.44 6.21
CA PHE A 59 -45.72 8.81 5.82
C PHE A 59 -47.21 8.86 5.50
N SER A 60 -47.82 10.04 5.58
CA SER A 60 -49.27 10.19 5.42
C SER A 60 -49.74 9.76 4.02
N ASP A 61 -48.91 10.01 3.02
CA ASP A 61 -49.10 9.67 1.61
C ASP A 61 -48.64 8.25 1.23
N THR A 62 -48.01 7.52 2.16
CA THR A 62 -47.62 6.11 1.93
C THR A 62 -48.50 5.13 2.68
N ALA A 63 -49.40 5.63 3.54
CA ALA A 63 -50.40 4.81 4.21
C ALA A 63 -51.36 4.16 3.20
N GLY A 64 -51.39 2.82 3.17
CA GLY A 64 -52.17 2.03 2.21
C GLY A 64 -51.53 1.88 0.83
N HIS A 65 -50.34 2.45 0.59
CA HIS A 65 -49.62 2.32 -0.67
C HIS A 65 -48.95 0.94 -0.78
N TRP A 66 -48.87 0.36 -1.99
CA TRP A 66 -48.29 -0.99 -2.18
C TRP A 66 -46.82 -1.08 -1.74
N ALA A 67 -46.08 0.03 -1.84
CA ALA A 67 -44.68 0.14 -1.43
C ALA A 67 -44.50 0.54 0.06
N GLN A 68 -45.58 0.66 0.84
CA GLN A 68 -45.52 1.15 2.22
C GLN A 68 -44.47 0.41 3.06
N ALA A 69 -44.44 -0.92 2.99
CA ALA A 69 -43.50 -1.73 3.75
C ALA A 69 -42.05 -1.49 3.32
N ALA A 70 -41.78 -1.41 2.01
CA ALA A 70 -40.43 -1.14 1.51
C ALA A 70 -39.95 0.27 1.89
N ILE A 71 -40.82 1.28 1.79
CA ILE A 71 -40.51 2.65 2.19
C ILE A 71 -40.23 2.70 3.71
N ALA A 72 -41.06 2.07 4.55
CA ALA A 72 -40.81 1.99 5.98
C ALA A 72 -39.47 1.31 6.30
N THR A 73 -39.14 0.19 5.63
CA THR A 73 -37.86 -0.51 5.79
C THR A 73 -36.67 0.37 5.38
N ALA A 74 -36.76 1.05 4.23
CA ALA A 74 -35.69 1.95 3.78
C ALA A 74 -35.50 3.13 4.75
N TYR A 75 -36.59 3.66 5.33
CA TYR A 75 -36.51 4.72 6.33
C TYR A 75 -35.86 4.23 7.62
N ALA A 76 -36.26 3.06 8.13
CA ALA A 76 -35.68 2.45 9.33
C ALA A 76 -34.17 2.20 9.21
N ASN A 77 -33.68 1.96 7.99
CA ASN A 77 -32.28 1.77 7.68
C ASN A 77 -31.53 3.08 7.32
N ASN A 78 -32.15 4.25 7.55
CA ASN A 78 -31.60 5.59 7.29
C ASN A 78 -31.25 5.87 5.81
N ILE A 79 -31.85 5.14 4.86
CA ILE A 79 -31.55 5.24 3.42
C ILE A 79 -32.34 6.37 2.76
N ILE A 80 -33.58 6.57 3.20
CA ILE A 80 -34.49 7.58 2.63
C ILE A 80 -34.92 8.60 3.68
N SER A 81 -35.32 9.77 3.20
CA SER A 81 -36.09 10.77 3.94
C SER A 81 -37.31 11.20 3.11
N GLY A 82 -38.34 11.71 3.79
CA GLY A 82 -39.47 12.35 3.13
C GLY A 82 -39.09 13.74 2.61
N TYR A 83 -39.94 14.32 1.76
CA TYR A 83 -39.88 15.75 1.44
C TYR A 83 -40.21 16.63 2.66
N SER A 84 -40.95 16.07 3.61
CA SER A 84 -41.20 16.66 4.92
C SER A 84 -41.32 15.56 5.97
N ASP A 85 -41.58 15.96 7.21
CA ASP A 85 -41.89 15.02 8.29
C ASP A 85 -43.15 14.19 8.03
N THR A 86 -43.99 14.52 7.06
CA THR A 86 -45.27 13.82 6.84
C THR A 86 -45.48 13.31 5.42
N MET A 87 -44.64 13.72 4.46
CA MET A 87 -44.81 13.45 3.03
C MET A 87 -43.56 12.81 2.41
N PHE A 88 -43.72 11.73 1.63
CA PHE A 88 -42.63 11.05 0.93
C PHE A 88 -42.58 11.28 -0.59
N GLY A 89 -43.73 11.44 -1.23
CA GLY A 89 -43.91 11.46 -2.68
C GLY A 89 -43.65 10.11 -3.34
N PRO A 90 -44.40 9.03 -3.02
CA PRO A 90 -44.11 7.68 -3.50
C PRO A 90 -44.17 7.55 -5.03
N ASP A 91 -45.14 8.20 -5.68
CA ASP A 91 -45.38 8.08 -7.13
C ASP A 91 -44.61 9.10 -7.98
N ASP A 92 -43.90 10.03 -7.34
CA ASP A 92 -43.09 11.01 -8.06
C ASP A 92 -41.89 10.34 -8.72
N PRO A 93 -41.52 10.73 -9.97
CA PRO A 93 -40.29 10.28 -10.59
C PRO A 93 -39.08 10.63 -9.74
N ILE A 94 -38.17 9.68 -9.55
CA ILE A 94 -36.95 9.92 -8.78
C ILE A 94 -35.94 10.73 -9.61
N THR A 95 -35.35 11.76 -9.00
CA THR A 95 -34.26 12.50 -9.63
C THR A 95 -32.93 11.74 -9.51
N ARG A 96 -31.98 12.01 -10.41
CA ARG A 96 -30.66 11.36 -10.39
C ARG A 96 -29.87 11.64 -9.11
N GLU A 97 -29.99 12.84 -8.54
CA GLU A 97 -29.34 13.17 -7.26
C GLU A 97 -29.97 12.43 -6.06
N GLN A 98 -31.31 12.23 -6.07
CA GLN A 98 -31.98 11.42 -5.05
C GLN A 98 -31.60 9.94 -5.16
N MET A 99 -31.50 9.42 -6.39
CA MET A 99 -31.06 8.05 -6.68
C MET A 99 -29.64 7.81 -6.14
N ALA A 100 -28.72 8.75 -6.36
CA ALA A 100 -27.35 8.67 -5.84
C ALA A 100 -27.31 8.61 -4.31
N VAL A 101 -28.07 9.49 -3.63
CA VAL A 101 -28.17 9.51 -2.16
C VAL A 101 -28.67 8.18 -1.60
N MET A 102 -29.72 7.62 -2.19
CA MET A 102 -30.28 6.35 -1.73
C MET A 102 -29.29 5.20 -1.87
N ILE A 103 -28.57 5.13 -2.98
CA ILE A 103 -27.62 4.06 -3.28
C ILE A 103 -26.37 4.12 -2.41
N VAL A 104 -25.78 5.30 -2.26
CA VAL A 104 -24.60 5.51 -1.41
C VAL A 104 -24.91 5.17 0.05
N LYS A 105 -26.08 5.60 0.55
CA LYS A 105 -26.52 5.27 1.91
C LYS A 105 -26.79 3.78 2.09
N ALA A 106 -27.46 3.14 1.13
CA ALA A 106 -27.76 1.71 1.21
C ALA A 106 -26.50 0.85 1.21
N ALA A 107 -25.51 1.22 0.38
CA ALA A 107 -24.22 0.55 0.31
C ALA A 107 -23.23 1.00 1.40
N LYS A 108 -23.59 1.97 2.24
CA LYS A 108 -22.73 2.56 3.27
C LYS A 108 -21.36 3.01 2.73
N LEU A 109 -21.34 3.51 1.49
CA LEU A 109 -20.10 3.95 0.85
C LEU A 109 -19.63 5.27 1.49
N SER A 110 -18.34 5.35 1.79
CA SER A 110 -17.68 6.54 2.36
C SER A 110 -16.27 6.69 1.78
N GLY A 111 -15.72 7.91 1.81
CA GLY A 111 -14.28 8.10 1.60
C GLY A 111 -13.79 8.16 0.15
N ALA A 112 -14.64 8.47 -0.82
CA ALA A 112 -14.20 8.64 -2.21
C ALA A 112 -13.99 10.14 -2.54
N THR A 113 -12.74 10.56 -2.68
CA THR A 113 -12.36 11.97 -2.92
C THR A 113 -12.26 12.35 -4.39
N ASN A 114 -12.15 11.37 -5.30
CA ASN A 114 -11.89 11.58 -6.73
C ASN A 114 -13.02 11.06 -7.60
N GLY A 115 -13.94 11.97 -7.95
CA GLY A 115 -14.98 11.73 -8.94
C GLY A 115 -14.86 12.74 -10.06
N LYS A 116 -15.12 12.30 -11.30
CA LYS A 116 -15.28 13.16 -12.47
C LYS A 116 -16.18 14.37 -12.12
N THR A 117 -15.68 15.59 -12.34
CA THR A 117 -16.49 16.81 -12.17
C THR A 117 -17.32 17.08 -13.42
N PHE A 118 -18.61 17.37 -13.24
CA PHE A 118 -19.53 17.64 -14.34
C PHE A 118 -19.67 19.13 -14.63
N ALA A 119 -20.01 19.49 -15.86
CA ALA A 119 -20.24 20.87 -16.28
C ALA A 119 -21.38 21.55 -15.49
N ASP A 120 -22.34 20.77 -14.99
CA ASP A 120 -23.50 21.19 -14.20
C ASP A 120 -23.34 20.89 -12.70
N ASN A 121 -22.11 20.79 -12.19
CA ASN A 121 -21.85 20.50 -10.77
C ASN A 121 -22.51 21.51 -9.81
N SER A 122 -22.60 22.78 -10.20
CA SER A 122 -23.28 23.83 -9.43
C SER A 122 -24.80 23.64 -9.32
N ALA A 123 -25.40 22.83 -10.20
CA ALA A 123 -26.80 22.48 -10.11
C ALA A 123 -27.05 21.35 -9.10
N ILE A 124 -26.04 20.63 -8.61
CA ILE A 124 -26.23 19.56 -7.63
C ILE A 124 -26.59 20.17 -6.27
N SER A 125 -27.72 19.75 -5.71
CA SER A 125 -28.18 20.24 -4.41
C SER A 125 -27.16 19.92 -3.31
N THR A 126 -26.92 20.86 -2.38
CA THR A 126 -25.91 20.71 -1.31
C THR A 126 -26.03 19.40 -0.52
N TRP A 127 -27.26 18.94 -0.26
CA TRP A 127 -27.53 17.69 0.46
C TRP A 127 -27.18 16.41 -0.34
N ALA A 128 -27.03 16.52 -1.66
CA ALA A 128 -26.73 15.41 -2.54
C ALA A 128 -25.26 15.39 -3.02
N GLN A 129 -24.54 16.51 -2.89
CA GLN A 129 -23.17 16.68 -3.42
C GLN A 129 -22.24 15.54 -3.01
N GLU A 130 -22.23 15.20 -1.72
CA GLU A 130 -21.38 14.13 -1.19
C GLU A 130 -21.73 12.76 -1.78
N ALA A 131 -23.02 12.42 -1.84
CA ALA A 131 -23.44 11.14 -2.39
C ALA A 131 -23.22 11.05 -3.91
N VAL A 132 -23.41 12.16 -4.64
CA VAL A 132 -23.11 12.20 -6.08
C VAL A 132 -21.61 12.00 -6.29
N LYS A 133 -20.78 12.69 -5.52
CA LYS A 133 -19.31 12.53 -5.57
C LYS A 133 -18.91 11.08 -5.32
N ILE A 134 -19.43 10.46 -4.26
CA ILE A 134 -19.15 9.06 -3.91
C ILE A 134 -19.62 8.10 -5.01
N ALA A 135 -20.84 8.27 -5.53
CA ALA A 135 -21.36 7.41 -6.58
C ALA A 135 -20.55 7.50 -7.88
N VAL A 136 -20.03 8.69 -8.20
CA VAL A 136 -19.24 8.92 -9.43
C VAL A 136 -17.84 8.37 -9.28
N ALA A 137 -17.20 8.61 -8.13
CA ALA A 137 -15.88 8.07 -7.82
C ALA A 137 -15.85 6.52 -7.85
N ASN A 138 -16.93 5.88 -7.42
CA ASN A 138 -17.08 4.43 -7.46
C ASN A 138 -17.52 3.88 -8.83
N ASN A 139 -17.55 4.70 -9.89
CA ASN A 139 -18.02 4.32 -11.23
C ASN A 139 -19.46 3.76 -11.28
N ILE A 140 -20.26 4.03 -10.24
CA ILE A 140 -21.67 3.66 -10.16
C ILE A 140 -22.46 4.54 -11.13
N ILE A 141 -22.16 5.85 -11.15
CA ILE A 141 -22.76 6.81 -12.08
C ILE A 141 -21.65 7.57 -12.81
N THR A 142 -21.57 7.44 -14.14
CA THR A 142 -20.50 8.05 -14.96
C THR A 142 -20.88 9.37 -15.63
N GLY A 143 -22.13 9.82 -15.42
CA GLY A 143 -22.75 10.95 -16.11
C GLY A 143 -23.02 10.68 -17.60
N TYR A 144 -23.36 11.73 -18.34
CA TYR A 144 -23.65 11.66 -19.77
C TYR A 144 -22.41 11.99 -20.64
N PRO A 145 -22.41 11.62 -21.93
CA PRO A 145 -21.28 11.90 -22.84
C PRO A 145 -20.93 13.39 -22.99
N ASP A 146 -21.89 14.28 -22.75
CA ASP A 146 -21.72 15.74 -22.78
C ASP A 146 -21.09 16.32 -21.50
N ASN A 147 -20.55 15.45 -20.64
CA ASN A 147 -19.98 15.80 -19.35
C ASN A 147 -20.96 16.43 -18.34
N THR A 148 -22.26 16.13 -18.44
CA THR A 148 -23.29 16.54 -17.46
C THR A 148 -23.72 15.39 -16.53
N PHE A 149 -24.12 15.72 -15.30
CA PHE A 149 -24.73 14.79 -14.35
C PHE A 149 -26.27 14.80 -14.45
N ARG A 150 -26.85 15.97 -14.70
CA ARG A 150 -28.28 16.30 -14.73
C ARG A 150 -28.98 15.98 -13.39
N PRO A 151 -28.61 16.66 -12.28
CA PRO A 151 -29.03 16.27 -10.92
C PRO A 151 -30.54 16.20 -10.72
N GLN A 152 -31.29 17.18 -11.26
CA GLN A 152 -32.75 17.23 -11.21
C GLN A 152 -33.43 16.43 -12.34
N GLY A 153 -32.66 15.81 -13.24
CA GLY A 153 -33.20 14.95 -14.28
C GLY A 153 -33.81 13.69 -13.69
N ASN A 154 -34.97 13.28 -14.21
CA ASN A 154 -35.66 12.06 -13.76
C ASN A 154 -34.99 10.81 -14.34
N ALA A 155 -34.68 9.83 -13.47
CA ALA A 155 -34.04 8.58 -13.87
C ALA A 155 -35.00 7.64 -14.62
N THR A 156 -34.48 6.91 -15.61
CA THR A 156 -35.22 5.82 -16.28
C THR A 156 -35.08 4.50 -15.52
N ARG A 157 -35.97 3.53 -15.80
CA ARG A 157 -35.88 2.17 -15.25
C ARG A 157 -34.57 1.48 -15.64
N ALA A 158 -34.05 1.73 -16.85
CA ALA A 158 -32.75 1.22 -17.29
C ALA A 158 -31.60 1.82 -16.47
N GLU A 159 -31.58 3.15 -16.29
CA GLU A 159 -30.55 3.83 -15.49
C GLU A 159 -30.56 3.35 -14.04
N ALA A 160 -31.73 3.25 -13.41
CA ALA A 160 -31.87 2.72 -12.06
C ALA A 160 -31.38 1.27 -11.92
N SER A 161 -31.61 0.44 -12.95
CA SER A 161 -31.16 -0.95 -12.95
C SER A 161 -29.64 -1.04 -13.06
N VAL A 162 -29.02 -0.28 -13.97
CA VAL A 162 -27.55 -0.28 -14.10
C VAL A 162 -26.88 0.24 -12.84
N VAL A 163 -27.40 1.33 -12.26
CA VAL A 163 -26.86 1.91 -11.03
C VAL A 163 -26.92 0.92 -9.87
N LEU A 164 -28.07 0.25 -9.65
CA LEU A 164 -28.21 -0.72 -8.57
C LEU A 164 -27.35 -1.96 -8.83
N ASP A 165 -27.36 -2.54 -10.03
CA ASP A 165 -26.55 -3.71 -10.40
C ASP A 165 -25.04 -3.45 -10.22
N LYS A 166 -24.55 -2.29 -10.67
CA LYS A 166 -23.15 -1.86 -10.43
C LYS A 166 -22.84 -1.74 -8.95
N THR A 167 -23.73 -1.13 -8.17
CA THR A 167 -23.51 -0.99 -6.72
C THR A 167 -23.47 -2.35 -6.02
N LEU A 168 -24.40 -3.25 -6.37
CA LEU A 168 -24.43 -4.60 -5.82
C LEU A 168 -23.20 -5.42 -6.22
N ALA A 169 -22.59 -5.14 -7.38
CA ALA A 169 -21.31 -5.73 -7.76
C ALA A 169 -20.14 -5.19 -6.92
N LEU A 170 -20.11 -3.89 -6.63
CA LEU A 170 -19.03 -3.26 -5.83
C LEU A 170 -18.99 -3.75 -4.38
N ILE A 171 -20.14 -3.92 -3.74
CA ILE A 171 -20.21 -4.45 -2.37
C ILE A 171 -20.01 -5.98 -2.31
N LYS A 172 -19.85 -6.64 -3.45
CA LYS A 172 -19.59 -8.08 -3.55
C LYS A 172 -18.09 -8.41 -3.60
N THR A 173 -17.23 -7.39 -3.52
CA THR A 173 -15.75 -7.49 -3.61
C THR A 173 -15.00 -7.01 -2.37
N GLU A 174 -15.60 -7.02 -1.18
CA GLU A 174 -14.86 -7.13 0.09
C GLU A 174 -15.01 -8.57 0.63
N PRO A 175 -13.96 -9.15 1.24
CA PRO A 175 -14.02 -10.52 1.73
C PRO A 175 -15.14 -10.64 2.76
N GLU A 176 -15.90 -11.73 2.72
CA GLU A 176 -16.69 -12.11 3.89
C GLU A 176 -15.76 -12.01 5.11
N VAL A 177 -16.10 -11.16 6.08
CA VAL A 177 -15.45 -11.18 7.40
C VAL A 177 -15.66 -12.58 7.92
N THR A 178 -14.63 -13.40 7.76
CA THR A 178 -14.69 -14.80 8.15
C THR A 178 -14.82 -14.80 9.66
N ASP A 179 -15.94 -15.29 10.15
CA ASP A 179 -16.11 -15.52 11.57
C ASP A 179 -15.23 -16.70 11.99
N TYR A 180 -13.97 -16.41 12.30
CA TYR A 180 -13.02 -17.42 12.77
C TYR A 180 -13.46 -18.09 14.07
N SER A 181 -14.41 -17.50 14.83
CA SER A 181 -14.95 -18.13 16.04
C SER A 181 -15.81 -19.36 15.74
N ASN A 182 -16.21 -19.56 14.47
CA ASN A 182 -17.02 -20.69 14.03
C ASN A 182 -16.82 -21.05 12.54
N LEU A 183 -15.77 -21.80 12.23
CA LEU A 183 -15.50 -22.32 10.89
C LEU A 183 -16.22 -23.66 10.67
N ASP A 184 -17.51 -23.60 10.36
CA ASP A 184 -18.40 -24.74 10.16
C ASP A 184 -18.61 -25.14 8.68
N LYS A 185 -17.81 -24.58 7.77
CA LYS A 185 -17.77 -24.94 6.35
C LYS A 185 -16.37 -25.30 5.90
N THR A 186 -16.26 -26.28 5.00
CA THR A 186 -15.02 -26.63 4.29
C THR A 186 -14.52 -25.44 3.47
N GLY A 187 -13.21 -25.20 3.45
CA GLY A 187 -12.63 -24.11 2.67
C GLY A 187 -11.22 -23.71 3.12
N THR A 188 -10.64 -22.76 2.40
CA THR A 188 -9.35 -22.14 2.75
C THR A 188 -9.58 -20.76 3.34
N TYR A 189 -9.07 -20.51 4.54
CA TYR A 189 -9.24 -19.27 5.30
C TYR A 189 -7.88 -18.62 5.59
N GLY A 190 -7.87 -17.30 5.66
CA GLY A 190 -6.66 -16.49 5.76
C GLY A 190 -6.03 -16.13 4.40
N PRO A 191 -5.18 -15.08 4.38
CA PRO A 191 -4.77 -14.44 3.14
C PRO A 191 -3.81 -15.31 2.33
N ALA A 192 -3.87 -15.20 1.01
CA ALA A 192 -2.98 -15.95 0.10
C ALA A 192 -1.50 -15.53 0.24
N SER A 193 -1.26 -14.27 0.61
CA SER A 193 0.04 -13.66 0.87
C SER A 193 -0.06 -12.65 2.02
N GLY A 194 1.06 -12.31 2.66
CA GLY A 194 1.05 -11.47 3.87
C GLY A 194 0.59 -12.23 5.12
N THR A 195 0.18 -11.53 6.18
CA THR A 195 -0.37 -12.14 7.39
C THR A 195 -1.61 -11.39 7.88
N GLU A 196 -2.58 -12.11 8.45
CA GLU A 196 -3.78 -11.54 9.07
C GLU A 196 -3.78 -11.86 10.58
N THR A 197 -4.11 -10.89 11.43
CA THR A 197 -4.18 -11.08 12.89
C THR A 197 -5.62 -11.26 13.38
N VAL A 198 -5.89 -12.39 14.03
CA VAL A 198 -7.18 -12.72 14.66
C VAL A 198 -7.08 -12.48 16.17
N LYS A 199 -7.80 -11.48 16.68
CA LYS A 199 -7.74 -11.02 18.10
C LYS A 199 -8.46 -11.95 19.11
N GLY A 200 -8.76 -13.18 18.74
CA GLY A 200 -9.55 -14.12 19.56
C GLY A 200 -9.27 -15.58 19.22
N ASN A 201 -10.13 -16.47 19.70
CA ASN A 201 -10.02 -17.90 19.44
C ASN A 201 -10.51 -18.25 18.02
N VAL A 202 -9.89 -19.26 17.42
CA VAL A 202 -10.33 -19.84 16.15
C VAL A 202 -10.90 -21.24 16.39
N ASN A 203 -12.07 -21.54 15.84
CA ASN A 203 -12.76 -22.81 16.06
C ASN A 203 -13.09 -23.51 14.73
N VAL A 204 -12.34 -24.55 14.40
CA VAL A 204 -12.53 -25.38 13.21
C VAL A 204 -13.52 -26.49 13.52
N LYS A 205 -14.70 -26.45 12.89
CA LYS A 205 -15.77 -27.44 13.07
C LYS A 205 -16.07 -28.26 11.83
N ALA A 206 -15.68 -27.80 10.65
CA ALA A 206 -15.86 -28.55 9.41
C ALA A 206 -14.60 -29.33 9.00
N PRO A 207 -14.76 -30.48 8.34
CA PRO A 207 -13.65 -31.18 7.69
C PRO A 207 -13.18 -30.43 6.43
N GLY A 208 -11.94 -30.67 6.01
CA GLY A 208 -11.30 -30.08 4.84
C GLY A 208 -10.97 -28.58 4.98
N VAL A 209 -10.87 -28.08 6.21
CA VAL A 209 -10.53 -26.68 6.48
C VAL A 209 -9.02 -26.49 6.34
N THR A 210 -8.61 -25.52 5.54
CA THR A 210 -7.22 -25.06 5.45
C THR A 210 -7.12 -23.66 6.04
N LEU A 211 -6.34 -23.48 7.10
CA LEU A 211 -5.95 -22.16 7.58
C LEU A 211 -4.59 -21.80 6.97
N ARG A 212 -4.41 -20.56 6.53
CA ARG A 212 -3.11 -20.06 6.05
C ARG A 212 -2.77 -18.66 6.52
N ASN A 213 -1.49 -18.42 6.83
CA ASN A 213 -0.93 -17.09 7.08
C ASN A 213 -1.65 -16.27 8.17
N LEU A 214 -2.13 -16.93 9.24
CA LEU A 214 -2.83 -16.28 10.35
C LEU A 214 -1.92 -16.13 11.57
N ILE A 215 -2.08 -15.02 12.28
CA ILE A 215 -1.59 -14.79 13.64
C ILE A 215 -2.81 -14.81 14.57
N ILE A 216 -2.97 -15.90 15.33
CA ILE A 216 -4.06 -16.10 16.26
C ILE A 216 -3.59 -15.68 17.66
N GLU A 217 -4.21 -14.65 18.23
CA GLU A 217 -3.86 -14.17 19.57
C GLU A 217 -4.46 -15.04 20.69
N GLY A 218 -5.59 -15.70 20.42
CA GLY A 218 -6.23 -16.66 21.32
C GLY A 218 -5.84 -18.12 21.05
N ASP A 219 -6.75 -19.03 21.41
CA ASP A 219 -6.60 -20.47 21.21
C ASP A 219 -7.07 -20.91 19.82
N LEU A 220 -6.44 -21.94 19.25
CA LEU A 220 -6.91 -22.64 18.06
C LEU A 220 -7.56 -23.96 18.47
N ILE A 221 -8.81 -24.19 18.08
CA ILE A 221 -9.58 -25.37 18.48
C ILE A 221 -9.99 -26.12 17.22
N ILE A 222 -9.44 -27.32 17.02
CA ILE A 222 -9.94 -28.30 16.05
C ILE A 222 -11.00 -29.12 16.78
N ALA A 223 -12.26 -28.80 16.54
CA ALA A 223 -13.38 -29.30 17.32
C ALA A 223 -13.77 -30.73 16.94
N LYS A 224 -14.48 -31.40 17.83
CA LYS A 224 -14.97 -32.79 17.62
C LYS A 224 -15.87 -32.94 16.39
N GLU A 225 -16.52 -31.85 15.99
CA GLU A 225 -17.42 -31.76 14.83
C GLU A 225 -16.70 -32.04 13.49
N VAL A 226 -15.37 -31.87 13.44
CA VAL A 226 -14.55 -32.23 12.28
C VAL A 226 -14.64 -33.74 11.96
N GLY A 227 -14.91 -34.58 12.97
CA GLY A 227 -15.02 -36.03 12.80
C GLY A 227 -13.72 -36.65 12.30
N ASP A 228 -13.80 -37.55 11.32
CA ASP A 228 -12.63 -38.19 10.66
C ASP A 228 -11.94 -37.31 9.60
N GLY A 229 -12.44 -36.10 9.33
CA GLY A 229 -11.95 -35.29 8.23
C GLY A 229 -10.67 -34.51 8.52
N ASP A 230 -10.07 -33.97 7.46
CA ASP A 230 -8.73 -33.37 7.51
C ASP A 230 -8.77 -31.87 7.83
N VAL A 231 -7.72 -31.37 8.49
CA VAL A 231 -7.46 -29.95 8.73
C VAL A 231 -6.00 -29.66 8.42
N THR A 232 -5.77 -28.59 7.65
CA THR A 232 -4.43 -28.17 7.23
C THR A 232 -4.11 -26.79 7.81
N LEU A 233 -2.97 -26.64 8.47
CA LEU A 233 -2.48 -25.41 9.08
C LEU A 233 -1.19 -24.98 8.40
N ASN A 234 -1.26 -23.98 7.51
CA ASN A 234 -0.14 -23.51 6.71
C ASN A 234 0.39 -22.17 7.25
N ASN A 235 1.61 -22.15 7.79
CA ASN A 235 2.26 -20.94 8.29
C ASN A 235 1.39 -20.17 9.31
N ILE A 236 0.88 -20.89 10.32
CA ILE A 236 0.03 -20.31 11.38
C ILE A 236 0.87 -19.99 12.61
N THR A 237 0.64 -18.83 13.20
CA THR A 237 1.17 -18.48 14.53
C THR A 237 0.04 -18.49 15.55
N VAL A 238 0.13 -19.32 16.58
CA VAL A 238 -0.84 -19.36 17.69
C VAL A 238 -0.16 -18.92 18.98
N LYS A 239 -0.57 -17.77 19.52
CA LYS A 239 -0.07 -17.26 20.80
C LYS A 239 -0.67 -18.01 22.00
N GLY A 240 -1.94 -18.41 21.90
CA GLY A 240 -2.62 -19.28 22.87
C GLY A 240 -2.26 -20.76 22.71
N LYS A 241 -3.17 -21.66 23.10
CA LYS A 241 -3.00 -23.12 22.95
C LYS A 241 -3.75 -23.65 21.74
N THR A 242 -3.26 -24.76 21.20
CA THR A 242 -3.96 -25.49 20.13
C THR A 242 -4.59 -26.75 20.70
N TYR A 243 -5.91 -26.90 20.61
CA TYR A 243 -6.66 -28.08 21.05
C TYR A 243 -7.08 -28.92 19.85
N ILE A 244 -6.72 -30.21 19.85
CA ILE A 244 -7.11 -31.17 18.82
C ILE A 244 -8.12 -32.15 19.44
N ARG A 245 -9.39 -32.02 19.02
CA ARG A 245 -10.53 -32.85 19.44
C ARG A 245 -11.22 -33.55 18.29
N GLY A 246 -10.86 -33.21 17.05
CA GLY A 246 -11.34 -33.82 15.82
C GLY A 246 -10.17 -34.26 14.95
N GLY A 247 -10.48 -35.00 13.89
CA GLY A 247 -9.53 -35.67 13.03
C GLY A 247 -9.63 -37.20 13.15
N GLY A 248 -9.27 -37.90 12.06
CA GLY A 248 -9.05 -39.34 12.00
C GLY A 248 -7.58 -39.72 11.81
N GLN A 249 -7.31 -40.95 11.37
CA GLN A 249 -5.96 -41.48 11.13
C GLN A 249 -5.14 -40.74 10.04
N ASN A 250 -5.68 -39.75 9.34
CA ASN A 250 -4.98 -39.03 8.24
C ASN A 250 -5.10 -37.49 8.28
N SER A 251 -5.42 -36.91 9.43
CA SER A 251 -6.23 -35.68 9.42
C SER A 251 -5.53 -34.36 9.70
N ILE A 252 -4.54 -34.26 10.59
CA ILE A 252 -4.01 -32.96 11.01
C ILE A 252 -2.66 -32.70 10.37
N HIS A 253 -2.59 -31.73 9.47
CA HIS A 253 -1.37 -31.34 8.77
C HIS A 253 -0.90 -29.96 9.24
N ILE A 254 0.32 -29.88 9.78
CA ILE A 254 0.94 -28.66 10.29
C ILE A 254 2.16 -28.37 9.42
N ASN A 255 2.06 -27.35 8.56
CA ASN A 255 3.10 -26.97 7.63
C ASN A 255 3.68 -25.60 8.05
N GLY A 256 4.77 -25.63 8.82
CA GLY A 256 5.42 -24.44 9.37
C GLY A 256 4.64 -23.76 10.50
N GLY A 257 5.01 -22.51 10.80
CA GLY A 257 4.36 -21.70 11.83
C GLY A 257 4.97 -21.82 13.23
N GLN A 258 4.33 -21.19 14.22
CA GLN A 258 4.77 -21.14 15.61
C GLN A 258 3.60 -21.46 16.54
N TYR A 259 3.80 -22.43 17.43
CA TYR A 259 2.76 -22.90 18.36
C TYR A 259 3.32 -22.97 19.77
N ASN A 260 2.57 -22.46 20.74
CA ASN A 260 2.97 -22.49 22.15
C ASN A 260 2.91 -23.93 22.72
N GLU A 261 1.75 -24.56 22.67
CA GLU A 261 1.50 -25.95 23.09
C GLU A 261 0.34 -26.53 22.27
N VAL A 262 0.54 -27.73 21.72
CA VAL A 262 -0.53 -28.53 21.08
C VAL A 262 -1.02 -29.58 22.06
N ILE A 263 -2.31 -29.60 22.33
CA ILE A 263 -2.97 -30.51 23.26
C ILE A 263 -3.90 -31.42 22.47
N ILE A 264 -3.63 -32.71 22.49
CA ILE A 264 -4.52 -33.73 21.93
C ILE A 264 -5.43 -34.23 23.04
N GLU A 265 -6.74 -34.14 22.82
CA GLU A 265 -7.79 -34.60 23.74
C GLU A 265 -8.56 -35.77 23.11
N LYS A 266 -9.61 -36.27 23.80
CA LYS A 266 -10.49 -37.31 23.26
C LYS A 266 -11.08 -36.87 21.91
N THR A 267 -10.89 -37.70 20.89
CA THR A 267 -11.48 -37.47 19.57
C THR A 267 -12.80 -38.24 19.42
N ALA A 268 -13.61 -37.84 18.45
CA ALA A 268 -14.85 -38.55 18.14
C ALA A 268 -14.60 -39.93 17.48
N THR A 269 -13.44 -40.09 16.85
CA THR A 269 -13.05 -41.21 16.00
C THR A 269 -12.25 -42.26 16.78
N GLY A 270 -11.61 -41.86 17.87
CA GLY A 270 -10.72 -42.69 18.66
C GLY A 270 -9.29 -42.76 18.11
N ALA A 271 -8.99 -42.02 17.04
CA ALA A 271 -7.66 -41.96 16.46
C ALA A 271 -7.38 -40.61 15.80
N VAL A 272 -6.13 -40.12 15.91
CA VAL A 272 -5.71 -38.89 15.23
C VAL A 272 -4.27 -39.00 14.74
N ARG A 273 -4.03 -38.50 13.52
CA ARG A 273 -2.67 -38.35 12.96
C ARG A 273 -2.29 -36.88 12.87
N VAL A 274 -1.11 -36.56 13.40
CA VAL A 274 -0.51 -35.23 13.34
C VAL A 274 0.78 -35.30 12.52
N VAL A 275 0.74 -34.67 11.35
CA VAL A 275 1.87 -34.56 10.40
C VAL A 275 2.47 -33.17 10.51
N VAL A 276 3.78 -33.10 10.72
CA VAL A 276 4.50 -31.85 10.91
C VAL A 276 5.59 -31.69 9.86
N VAL A 277 5.45 -30.66 9.03
CA VAL A 277 6.41 -30.27 7.99
C VAL A 277 6.95 -28.87 8.32
N ASP A 278 8.26 -28.66 8.13
CA ASP A 278 8.92 -27.35 8.29
C ASP A 278 8.72 -26.63 9.65
N ASN A 279 8.53 -27.38 10.74
CA ASN A 279 8.46 -26.86 12.11
C ASN A 279 9.55 -27.45 13.00
N THR A 280 10.34 -26.60 13.64
CA THR A 280 11.45 -26.98 14.53
C THR A 280 11.18 -26.56 15.98
N GLY A 281 10.02 -26.93 16.54
CA GLY A 281 9.71 -26.54 17.92
C GLY A 281 8.44 -27.09 18.54
N LEU A 282 7.70 -27.96 17.84
CA LEU A 282 6.37 -28.38 18.29
C LEU A 282 6.41 -29.15 19.61
N GLN A 283 5.62 -28.69 20.57
CA GLN A 283 5.39 -29.35 21.85
C GLN A 283 3.98 -29.95 21.86
N VAL A 284 3.88 -31.27 22.06
CA VAL A 284 2.62 -32.02 22.06
C VAL A 284 2.37 -32.61 23.44
N THR A 285 1.18 -32.37 23.98
CA THR A 285 0.66 -32.98 25.21
C THR A 285 -0.55 -33.82 24.86
N ILE A 286 -0.50 -35.12 25.14
CA ILE A 286 -1.67 -36.02 25.09
C ILE A 286 -2.34 -35.95 26.46
N ALA A 287 -3.49 -35.29 26.53
CA ALA A 287 -4.18 -34.95 27.77
C ALA A 287 -4.84 -36.16 28.44
N GLU A 288 -5.09 -36.08 29.75
CA GLU A 288 -5.70 -37.17 30.55
C GLU A 288 -7.02 -37.71 29.97
N ASN A 289 -7.81 -36.84 29.34
CA ASN A 289 -9.08 -37.22 28.72
C ASN A 289 -8.93 -37.98 27.39
N ALA A 290 -7.73 -38.04 26.79
CA ALA A 290 -7.44 -38.80 25.56
C ALA A 290 -7.31 -40.32 25.80
N ALA A 291 -7.89 -40.84 26.89
CA ALA A 291 -7.81 -42.26 27.21
C ALA A 291 -8.44 -43.14 26.10
N GLY A 292 -7.76 -44.21 25.71
CA GLY A 292 -8.20 -45.09 24.63
C GLY A 292 -8.01 -44.55 23.21
N GLU A 293 -7.27 -43.44 23.01
CA GLU A 293 -6.94 -42.91 21.68
C GLU A 293 -5.75 -43.63 21.04
N GLU A 294 -5.77 -43.72 19.71
CA GLU A 294 -4.61 -44.02 18.87
C GLU A 294 -4.02 -42.74 18.28
N ILE A 295 -2.78 -42.42 18.66
CA ILE A 295 -2.10 -41.19 18.25
C ILE A 295 -0.99 -41.54 17.26
N ILE A 296 -1.05 -40.98 16.05
CA ILE A 296 -0.04 -41.20 15.02
C ILE A 296 0.75 -39.91 14.80
N LEU A 297 2.08 -39.98 14.94
CA LEU A 297 2.97 -38.83 14.81
C LEU A 297 3.91 -38.98 13.61
N GLU A 298 3.99 -37.93 12.80
CA GLU A 298 4.95 -37.83 11.70
C GLU A 298 5.62 -36.45 11.70
N GLY A 299 6.94 -36.42 11.55
CA GLY A 299 7.72 -35.17 11.47
C GLY A 299 8.64 -34.93 12.66
N GLN A 300 8.97 -33.67 12.92
CA GLN A 300 9.90 -33.28 13.98
C GLN A 300 9.16 -32.71 15.20
N PHE A 301 9.42 -33.27 16.37
CA PHE A 301 8.81 -32.86 17.63
C PHE A 301 9.90 -32.52 18.65
N LYS A 302 9.71 -31.39 19.35
CA LYS A 302 10.58 -31.03 20.47
C LYS A 302 10.25 -31.88 21.68
N ASN A 303 8.99 -31.82 22.12
CA ASN A 303 8.51 -32.52 23.31
C ASN A 303 7.22 -33.26 22.99
N VAL A 304 7.11 -34.53 23.40
CA VAL A 304 5.85 -35.30 23.41
C VAL A 304 5.61 -35.82 24.81
N THR A 305 4.54 -35.37 25.47
CA THR A 305 4.18 -35.77 26.84
C THR A 305 2.86 -36.54 26.87
N VAL A 306 2.88 -37.76 27.40
CA VAL A 306 1.71 -38.62 27.59
C VAL A 306 1.17 -38.49 29.02
N LYS A 307 -0.11 -38.16 29.15
CA LYS A 307 -0.84 -38.08 30.44
C LYS A 307 -2.08 -38.99 30.50
N ALA A 308 -2.34 -39.79 29.47
CA ALA A 308 -3.56 -40.60 29.34
C ALA A 308 -3.31 -42.10 29.58
N ASP A 309 -4.31 -42.78 30.14
CA ASP A 309 -4.36 -44.24 30.24
C ASP A 309 -4.80 -44.89 28.92
N ASN A 310 -4.40 -46.13 28.68
CA ASN A 310 -4.85 -46.95 27.54
C ASN A 310 -4.63 -46.27 26.18
N VAL A 311 -3.56 -45.51 26.02
CA VAL A 311 -3.24 -44.81 24.77
C VAL A 311 -2.20 -45.59 23.98
N ASN A 312 -2.36 -45.63 22.66
CA ASN A 312 -1.34 -46.12 21.74
C ASN A 312 -0.73 -44.95 20.97
N VAL A 313 0.59 -44.77 21.05
CA VAL A 313 1.31 -43.70 20.31
C VAL A 313 2.22 -44.34 19.28
N THR A 314 1.93 -44.14 18.00
CA THR A 314 2.70 -44.70 16.88
C THR A 314 3.42 -43.60 16.13
N THR A 315 4.69 -43.79 15.77
CA THR A 315 5.41 -42.87 14.88
C THR A 315 5.40 -43.40 13.44
N GLN A 316 5.61 -42.51 12.47
CA GLN A 316 5.90 -42.90 11.07
C GLN A 316 7.39 -42.74 10.73
N ALA A 317 7.80 -43.21 9.56
CA ALA A 317 9.19 -43.15 9.10
C ALA A 317 9.71 -41.69 9.12
N ASN A 318 11.00 -41.51 9.45
CA ASN A 318 11.66 -40.19 9.56
C ASN A 318 11.11 -39.26 10.66
N THR A 319 10.35 -39.78 11.63
CA THR A 319 9.91 -38.98 12.79
C THR A 319 11.07 -38.80 13.78
N THR A 320 11.33 -37.57 14.23
CA THR A 320 12.34 -37.28 15.26
C THR A 320 11.69 -36.61 16.47
N ILE A 321 12.03 -37.09 17.67
CA ILE A 321 11.49 -36.57 18.93
C ILE A 321 12.67 -36.26 19.86
N GLN A 322 12.83 -35.00 20.30
CA GLN A 322 13.92 -34.67 21.24
C GLN A 322 13.63 -35.19 22.65
N GLU A 323 12.44 -34.95 23.19
CA GLU A 323 12.03 -35.50 24.49
C GLU A 323 10.66 -36.17 24.40
N PHE A 324 10.59 -37.46 24.72
CA PHE A 324 9.35 -38.22 24.88
C PHE A 324 9.16 -38.56 26.36
N LYS A 325 8.01 -38.22 26.94
CA LYS A 325 7.76 -38.41 28.38
C LYS A 325 6.43 -39.10 28.63
N VAL A 326 6.45 -40.20 29.38
CA VAL A 326 5.27 -40.85 29.96
C VAL A 326 5.19 -40.47 31.43
N GLN A 327 4.13 -39.75 31.83
CA GLN A 327 3.94 -39.32 33.22
C GLN A 327 3.68 -40.49 34.17
N SER A 328 3.84 -40.26 35.47
CA SER A 328 3.61 -41.25 36.52
C SER A 328 2.14 -41.55 36.76
N GLY A 329 1.83 -42.81 37.08
CA GLY A 329 0.49 -43.25 37.48
C GLY A 329 -0.42 -43.75 36.33
N LEU A 330 0.13 -43.89 35.12
CA LEU A 330 -0.62 -44.30 33.93
C LEU A 330 -0.62 -45.83 33.72
N GLN A 331 -1.66 -46.34 33.07
CA GLN A 331 -1.85 -47.75 32.76
C GLN A 331 -1.93 -47.98 31.24
N ASN A 332 -1.41 -49.13 30.79
CA ASN A 332 -1.53 -49.61 29.41
C ASN A 332 -1.08 -48.59 28.34
N VAL A 333 0.02 -47.86 28.60
CA VAL A 333 0.62 -46.97 27.61
C VAL A 333 1.46 -47.81 26.64
N LYS A 334 1.09 -47.77 25.36
CA LYS A 334 1.84 -48.41 24.28
C LYS A 334 2.48 -47.33 23.39
N VAL A 335 3.75 -47.53 23.02
CA VAL A 335 4.46 -46.67 22.07
C VAL A 335 5.07 -47.56 20.99
N GLU A 336 4.76 -47.30 19.73
CA GLU A 336 5.28 -48.05 18.59
C GLU A 336 6.13 -47.13 17.71
N LEU A 337 7.43 -47.39 17.65
CA LEU A 337 8.40 -46.58 16.91
C LEU A 337 8.68 -47.21 15.54
N ALA A 338 8.22 -46.58 14.46
CA ALA A 338 8.47 -47.06 13.10
C ALA A 338 9.97 -47.06 12.75
N GLU A 339 10.34 -47.93 11.80
CA GLU A 339 11.70 -48.00 11.25
C GLU A 339 12.12 -46.63 10.67
N GLY A 340 13.29 -46.12 11.09
CA GLY A 340 13.78 -44.79 10.73
C GLY A 340 13.29 -43.63 11.61
N SER A 341 12.41 -43.88 12.59
CA SER A 341 12.12 -42.89 13.63
C SER A 341 13.20 -42.89 14.73
N SER A 342 13.39 -41.76 15.41
CA SER A 342 14.37 -41.63 16.49
C SER A 342 13.85 -40.77 17.66
N VAL A 343 14.19 -41.18 18.87
CA VAL A 343 13.92 -40.45 20.11
C VAL A 343 15.24 -40.15 20.81
N GLU A 344 15.56 -38.88 21.02
CA GLU A 344 16.82 -38.48 21.66
C GLU A 344 16.82 -38.81 23.16
N LYS A 345 15.74 -38.47 23.86
CA LYS A 345 15.55 -38.78 25.27
C LYS A 345 14.14 -39.23 25.57
N MET A 346 14.00 -40.40 26.17
CA MET A 346 12.73 -40.96 26.63
C MET A 346 12.70 -41.01 28.17
N THR A 347 11.62 -40.50 28.79
CA THR A 347 11.40 -40.55 30.24
C THR A 347 10.16 -41.38 30.55
N LEU A 348 10.32 -42.49 31.26
CA LEU A 348 9.24 -43.43 31.61
C LEU A 348 8.99 -43.45 33.12
N ASP A 349 7.99 -42.70 33.57
CA ASP A 349 7.55 -42.69 34.97
C ASP A 349 6.32 -43.57 35.24
N SER A 350 5.78 -44.19 34.20
CA SER A 350 4.83 -45.31 34.26
C SER A 350 5.32 -46.47 33.42
N LYS A 351 4.82 -47.67 33.71
CA LYS A 351 5.09 -48.84 32.89
C LYS A 351 4.53 -48.62 31.48
N ALA A 352 5.40 -48.75 30.47
CA ALA A 352 5.02 -48.64 29.06
C ALA A 352 5.56 -49.83 28.25
N THR A 353 4.84 -50.17 27.19
CA THR A 353 5.28 -51.16 26.20
C THR A 353 5.80 -50.41 24.98
N ILE A 354 7.10 -50.52 24.70
CA ILE A 354 7.76 -49.85 23.57
C ILE A 354 8.09 -50.89 22.49
N GLU A 355 7.45 -50.79 21.34
CA GLU A 355 7.54 -51.72 20.21
C GLU A 355 8.11 -51.02 18.97
N GLY A 356 8.49 -51.80 17.95
CA GLY A 356 8.99 -51.31 16.67
C GLY A 356 10.52 -51.20 16.57
N LYS A 357 10.97 -50.75 15.40
CA LYS A 357 12.39 -50.70 14.97
C LYS A 357 13.03 -49.32 15.05
N GLY A 358 12.34 -48.30 15.57
CA GLY A 358 12.92 -46.98 15.78
C GLY A 358 14.03 -46.98 16.83
N THR A 359 14.87 -45.95 16.83
CA THR A 359 16.02 -45.83 17.75
C THR A 359 15.70 -44.94 18.95
N ILE A 360 16.26 -45.27 20.11
CA ILE A 360 16.12 -44.47 21.34
C ILE A 360 17.53 -44.25 21.90
N LYS A 361 18.01 -43.01 21.93
CA LYS A 361 19.39 -42.73 22.36
C LYS A 361 19.56 -42.82 23.87
N GLU A 362 18.71 -42.17 24.65
CA GLU A 362 18.72 -42.29 26.11
C GLU A 362 17.32 -42.56 26.66
N VAL A 363 17.19 -43.56 27.54
CA VAL A 363 15.98 -43.75 28.35
C VAL A 363 16.28 -43.57 29.84
N THR A 364 15.40 -42.87 30.54
CA THR A 364 15.43 -42.62 31.98
C THR A 364 14.04 -42.68 32.61
N GLY A 365 13.93 -42.58 33.93
CA GLY A 365 12.64 -42.54 34.65
C GLY A 365 12.47 -43.63 35.69
N SER A 366 11.44 -43.47 36.52
CA SER A 366 11.19 -44.34 37.68
C SER A 366 10.69 -45.74 37.34
N GLN A 367 10.13 -45.94 36.14
CA GLN A 367 9.49 -47.20 35.71
C GLN A 367 10.17 -47.83 34.48
N VAL A 368 11.39 -47.42 34.15
CA VAL A 368 12.15 -47.99 33.03
C VAL A 368 12.34 -49.50 33.17
N LYS A 369 12.60 -49.99 34.39
CA LYS A 369 12.80 -51.43 34.66
C LYS A 369 11.54 -52.27 34.45
N GLU A 370 10.38 -51.68 34.67
CA GLU A 370 9.08 -52.35 34.55
C GLU A 370 8.52 -52.26 33.13
N SER A 371 9.11 -51.41 32.28
CA SER A 371 8.76 -51.20 30.89
C SER A 371 9.46 -52.22 29.98
N SER A 372 8.87 -52.52 28.83
CA SER A 372 9.45 -53.46 27.85
C SER A 372 9.84 -52.74 26.57
N PHE A 373 10.91 -53.22 25.92
CA PHE A 373 11.45 -52.66 24.69
C PHE A 373 11.67 -53.79 23.68
N GLU A 374 11.11 -53.65 22.48
CA GLU A 374 11.42 -54.54 21.35
C GLU A 374 12.83 -54.25 20.80
N THR A 375 13.13 -52.97 20.55
CA THR A 375 14.48 -52.49 20.22
C THR A 375 15.11 -51.84 21.44
N ALA A 376 16.29 -52.31 21.86
CA ALA A 376 16.97 -51.80 23.05
C ALA A 376 17.46 -50.35 22.85
N PRO A 377 17.35 -49.48 23.87
CA PRO A 377 17.89 -48.11 23.83
C PRO A 377 19.43 -48.11 23.90
N ASP A 378 20.07 -47.11 23.30
CA ASP A 378 21.55 -47.00 23.26
C ASP A 378 22.12 -46.79 24.67
N LYS A 379 21.41 -46.04 25.51
CA LYS A 379 21.79 -45.73 26.89
C LYS A 379 20.58 -45.78 27.82
N THR A 380 20.72 -46.50 28.93
CA THR A 380 19.72 -46.54 30.00
C THR A 380 20.28 -45.87 31.25
N THR A 381 19.62 -44.84 31.76
CA THR A 381 19.98 -44.14 33.00
C THR A 381 18.90 -44.33 34.06
N ILE A 382 19.21 -45.12 35.08
CA ILE A 382 18.31 -45.35 36.22
C ILE A 382 18.66 -44.33 37.31
N PRO A 383 17.73 -43.44 37.73
CA PRO A 383 17.97 -42.52 38.84
C PRO A 383 18.39 -43.31 40.09
N SER A 384 19.54 -42.99 40.68
CA SER A 384 19.99 -43.68 41.89
C SER A 384 19.06 -43.35 43.05
N SER A 385 18.46 -44.38 43.65
CA SER A 385 17.76 -44.24 44.92
C SER A 385 18.79 -43.86 45.98
N GLY A 386 18.65 -42.67 46.57
CA GLY A 386 19.57 -42.16 47.59
C GLY A 386 19.71 -43.12 48.76
N GLY A 387 20.94 -43.61 48.96
CA GLY A 387 21.40 -44.26 50.19
C GLY A 387 22.54 -43.45 50.78
N GLY A 388 22.30 -42.81 51.92
CA GLY A 388 23.31 -42.04 52.66
C GLY A 388 24.34 -42.93 53.35
N GLY A 389 25.57 -42.45 53.44
CA GLY A 389 26.66 -43.03 54.23
C GLY A 389 27.91 -42.15 54.17
N GLY A 390 28.32 -41.61 55.32
CA GLY A 390 29.43 -40.64 55.46
C GLY A 390 30.80 -41.24 55.78
N GLY A 391 31.78 -40.34 55.88
CA GLY A 391 33.20 -40.57 56.25
C GLY A 391 34.11 -40.28 55.05
N GLY A 392 35.22 -39.54 55.10
CA GLY A 392 36.12 -39.10 56.16
C GLY A 392 37.51 -39.04 55.50
N GLY A 393 38.27 -37.96 55.71
CA GLY A 393 39.35 -37.51 54.82
C GLY A 393 40.62 -38.35 54.74
N GLY A 394 41.48 -38.00 53.77
CA GLY A 394 42.83 -38.54 53.59
C GLY A 394 43.49 -38.01 52.32
N GLY A 395 44.29 -36.95 52.44
CA GLY A 395 45.03 -36.36 51.32
C GLY A 395 46.22 -37.22 50.88
N THR A 396 46.44 -37.26 49.58
CA THR A 396 47.68 -37.73 48.93
C THR A 396 48.12 -36.71 47.86
N PRO A 397 49.43 -36.58 47.58
CA PRO A 397 50.00 -35.46 46.85
C PRO A 397 49.67 -35.54 45.35
N SER A 398 49.08 -34.49 44.79
CA SER A 398 48.80 -34.38 43.36
C SER A 398 50.02 -33.89 42.59
N THR A 399 50.44 -34.69 41.62
CA THR A 399 51.28 -34.36 40.45
C THR A 399 50.83 -33.03 39.84
N PRO A 400 51.73 -32.16 39.31
CA PRO A 400 51.34 -30.88 38.73
C PRO A 400 50.35 -31.13 37.60
N THR A 401 49.09 -30.76 37.83
CA THR A 401 48.05 -30.88 36.81
C THR A 401 48.31 -29.74 35.82
N GLU A 402 48.57 -30.08 34.56
CA GLU A 402 48.80 -29.08 33.51
C GLU A 402 47.59 -28.13 33.44
N THR A 403 47.83 -26.84 33.18
CA THR A 403 46.78 -25.80 33.14
C THR A 403 46.51 -25.40 31.70
N VAL A 404 45.24 -25.24 31.34
CA VAL A 404 44.84 -24.74 30.00
C VAL A 404 45.43 -23.35 29.76
N ALA A 405 45.97 -23.12 28.57
CA ALA A 405 46.52 -21.83 28.16
C ALA A 405 45.45 -20.73 28.23
N ALA A 406 45.87 -19.52 28.58
CA ALA A 406 44.97 -18.37 28.71
C ALA A 406 44.16 -18.14 27.42
N VAL A 407 42.86 -17.86 27.58
CA VAL A 407 41.99 -17.51 26.47
C VAL A 407 42.38 -16.12 25.96
N THR A 408 42.47 -15.95 24.64
CA THR A 408 42.65 -14.66 23.98
C THR A 408 41.30 -14.15 23.49
N ILE A 409 40.98 -12.89 23.78
CA ILE A 409 39.77 -12.21 23.32
C ILE A 409 40.17 -11.15 22.28
N ALA A 410 39.84 -11.39 21.02
CA ALA A 410 40.05 -10.44 19.92
C ALA A 410 38.72 -9.78 19.51
N THR A 411 38.77 -8.50 19.14
CA THR A 411 37.60 -7.75 18.68
C THR A 411 37.84 -7.13 17.31
N ASN A 412 36.77 -6.95 16.53
CA ASN A 412 36.75 -6.12 15.33
C ASN A 412 35.61 -5.09 15.44
N PRO A 413 35.89 -3.78 15.50
CA PRO A 413 37.21 -3.14 15.50
C PRO A 413 38.09 -3.51 16.71
N ALA A 414 39.41 -3.34 16.57
CA ALA A 414 40.38 -3.68 17.62
C ALA A 414 40.33 -2.70 18.80
N ASP A 415 40.08 -1.41 18.52
CA ASP A 415 39.81 -0.41 19.54
C ASP A 415 38.31 -0.36 19.85
N VAL A 416 38.00 -0.57 21.13
CA VAL A 416 36.65 -0.65 21.68
C VAL A 416 36.52 0.21 22.94
N SER A 417 37.45 1.15 23.15
CA SER A 417 37.55 1.94 24.39
C SER A 417 36.64 3.18 24.45
N GLY A 418 35.88 3.45 23.38
CA GLY A 418 34.98 4.60 23.29
C GLY A 418 34.31 4.72 21.92
N LEU A 419 33.59 3.67 21.51
CA LEU A 419 32.85 3.65 20.24
C LEU A 419 31.71 4.69 20.27
N ALA A 420 31.35 5.24 19.12
CA ALA A 420 30.16 6.08 19.02
C ALA A 420 28.90 5.27 19.37
N TYR A 421 27.89 5.90 19.97
CA TYR A 421 26.65 5.22 20.38
C TYR A 421 25.97 4.46 19.23
N ASN A 422 26.12 4.93 17.99
CA ASN A 422 25.57 4.37 16.76
C ASN A 422 26.59 3.51 15.98
N ALA A 423 27.74 3.17 16.57
CA ALA A 423 28.67 2.24 15.95
C ALA A 423 28.02 0.85 15.79
N GLY A 424 28.30 0.20 14.66
CA GLY A 424 27.79 -1.15 14.37
C GLY A 424 28.24 -2.22 15.38
N PRO A 425 27.74 -3.45 15.26
CA PRO A 425 28.09 -4.54 16.16
C PRO A 425 29.60 -4.83 16.16
N VAL A 426 30.17 -5.09 17.34
CA VAL A 426 31.56 -5.51 17.50
C VAL A 426 31.62 -7.03 17.40
N THR A 427 32.43 -7.56 16.48
CA THR A 427 32.69 -9.00 16.39
C THR A 427 33.71 -9.42 17.43
N VAL A 428 33.44 -10.51 18.16
CA VAL A 428 34.29 -11.09 19.20
C VAL A 428 34.72 -12.49 18.78
N THR A 429 36.04 -12.71 18.81
CA THR A 429 36.67 -14.00 18.51
C THR A 429 37.46 -14.48 19.73
N LEU A 430 37.16 -15.69 20.19
CA LEU A 430 37.84 -16.33 21.32
C LEU A 430 38.76 -17.44 20.81
N SER A 431 39.95 -17.56 21.40
CA SER A 431 40.89 -18.65 21.07
C SER A 431 41.75 -19.06 22.27
N THR A 432 42.26 -20.29 22.27
CA THR A 432 43.26 -20.77 23.23
C THR A 432 44.31 -21.60 22.50
N ALA A 433 45.56 -21.58 22.98
CA ALA A 433 46.65 -22.36 22.41
C ALA A 433 46.61 -23.84 22.82
N THR A 434 45.78 -24.21 23.81
CA THR A 434 45.61 -25.62 24.23
C THR A 434 44.64 -26.33 23.30
N GLU A 435 45.18 -27.16 22.40
CA GLU A 435 44.40 -27.95 21.46
C GLU A 435 43.37 -28.85 22.17
N GLY A 436 42.13 -28.86 21.68
CA GLY A 436 41.03 -29.65 22.24
C GLY A 436 40.44 -29.13 23.57
N ALA A 437 40.82 -27.94 24.04
CA ALA A 437 40.16 -27.29 25.17
C ALA A 437 38.84 -26.61 24.74
N THR A 438 37.80 -26.72 25.58
CA THR A 438 36.50 -26.06 25.37
C THR A 438 36.49 -24.69 26.05
N ILE A 439 36.08 -23.63 25.35
CA ILE A 439 35.98 -22.28 25.91
C ILE A 439 34.53 -22.00 26.33
N TYR A 440 34.34 -21.50 27.55
CA TYR A 440 33.07 -21.01 28.07
C TYR A 440 33.16 -19.51 28.36
N TYR A 441 32.11 -18.74 28.06
CA TYR A 441 32.14 -17.29 28.17
C TYR A 441 30.83 -16.68 28.68
N THR A 442 30.92 -15.42 29.12
CA THR A 442 29.82 -14.56 29.56
C THR A 442 30.01 -13.17 28.96
N THR A 443 28.91 -12.43 28.75
CA THR A 443 28.92 -11.06 28.19
C THR A 443 28.42 -10.00 29.17
N ASP A 444 27.88 -10.43 30.31
CA ASP A 444 27.34 -9.60 31.39
C ASP A 444 28.39 -9.30 32.49
N GLY A 445 29.62 -9.79 32.33
CA GLY A 445 30.71 -9.62 33.29
C GLY A 445 30.72 -10.62 34.45
N THR A 446 29.80 -11.59 34.51
CA THR A 446 29.84 -12.69 35.50
C THR A 446 31.00 -13.65 35.23
N GLU A 447 31.51 -14.36 36.24
CA GLU A 447 32.60 -15.32 36.02
C GLU A 447 32.09 -16.55 35.26
N PRO A 448 32.75 -16.99 34.16
CA PRO A 448 32.24 -18.12 33.39
C PRO A 448 32.54 -19.45 34.08
N THR A 449 31.60 -20.39 33.97
CA THR A 449 31.73 -21.78 34.43
C THR A 449 31.41 -22.74 33.29
N THR A 450 31.51 -24.06 33.51
CA THR A 450 31.11 -25.06 32.51
C THR A 450 29.60 -25.11 32.23
N SER A 451 28.79 -24.38 33.02
CA SER A 451 27.36 -24.17 32.75
C SER A 451 27.08 -22.87 31.96
N SER A 452 28.10 -22.05 31.71
CA SER A 452 28.00 -20.85 30.88
C SER A 452 27.97 -21.20 29.39
N THR A 453 27.79 -20.21 28.53
CA THR A 453 27.71 -20.42 27.08
C THR A 453 29.02 -20.98 26.53
N GLN A 454 28.96 -22.10 25.83
CA GLN A 454 30.11 -22.68 25.13
C GLN A 454 30.40 -21.90 23.84
N TYR A 455 31.67 -21.57 23.61
CA TYR A 455 32.12 -20.95 22.37
C TYR A 455 32.24 -21.99 21.25
N THR A 456 31.41 -21.84 20.22
CA THR A 456 31.37 -22.71 19.03
C THR A 456 31.73 -21.96 17.74
N ALA A 457 31.50 -20.65 17.69
CA ALA A 457 31.84 -19.75 16.59
C ALA A 457 31.97 -18.31 17.10
N GLN A 458 32.54 -17.41 16.28
CA GLN A 458 32.57 -15.97 16.56
C GLN A 458 31.15 -15.41 16.77
N PHE A 459 31.00 -14.39 17.61
CA PHE A 459 29.71 -13.75 17.93
C PHE A 459 29.83 -12.23 17.88
N THR A 460 28.70 -11.52 17.84
CA THR A 460 28.66 -10.06 17.85
C THR A 460 28.01 -9.53 19.11
N VAL A 461 28.42 -8.34 19.53
CA VAL A 461 27.79 -7.58 20.62
C VAL A 461 27.50 -6.15 20.16
N SER A 462 26.39 -5.57 20.63
CA SER A 462 25.91 -4.25 20.21
C SER A 462 25.69 -3.34 21.40
N ASN A 463 25.71 -2.02 21.19
CA ASN A 463 25.54 -1.02 22.24
C ASN A 463 24.34 -1.33 23.17
N PRO A 464 24.57 -1.62 24.47
CA PRO A 464 23.50 -2.06 25.36
C PRO A 464 22.62 -0.92 25.88
N GLY A 465 23.03 0.34 25.75
CA GLY A 465 22.30 1.48 26.32
C GLY A 465 21.85 2.54 25.30
N GLY A 466 21.92 2.24 24.00
CA GLY A 466 21.44 3.13 22.95
C GLY A 466 22.08 4.52 23.03
N MET A 467 21.28 5.59 23.00
CA MET A 467 21.78 6.97 23.07
C MET A 467 22.50 7.30 24.39
N ASN A 468 22.30 6.53 25.47
CA ASN A 468 23.03 6.69 26.73
C ASN A 468 24.44 6.06 26.70
N GLY A 469 24.80 5.36 25.63
CA GLY A 469 26.01 4.54 25.58
C GLY A 469 25.95 3.37 26.57
N GLY A 470 27.05 2.67 26.77
CA GLY A 470 27.08 1.54 27.68
C GLY A 470 28.33 0.70 27.58
N THR A 471 28.47 -0.27 28.50
CA THR A 471 29.63 -1.15 28.55
C THR A 471 29.23 -2.62 28.50
N ILE A 472 30.02 -3.40 27.78
CA ILE A 472 29.88 -4.87 27.70
C ILE A 472 31.20 -5.47 28.19
N THR A 473 31.11 -6.46 29.08
CA THR A 473 32.29 -7.14 29.61
C THR A 473 32.27 -8.60 29.21
N VAL A 474 33.12 -8.97 28.26
CA VAL A 474 33.32 -10.36 27.86
C VAL A 474 34.32 -11.00 28.81
N LYS A 475 33.91 -12.08 29.49
CA LYS A 475 34.82 -12.95 30.25
C LYS A 475 34.82 -14.35 29.65
N ALA A 476 35.97 -15.02 29.63
CA ALA A 476 36.09 -16.37 29.07
C ALA A 476 37.08 -17.26 29.85
N ILE A 477 36.78 -18.55 29.95
CA ILE A 477 37.66 -19.58 30.54
C ILE A 477 37.81 -20.75 29.57
N GLY A 478 38.99 -21.37 29.51
CA GLY A 478 39.24 -22.63 28.83
C GLY A 478 39.23 -23.81 29.80
N VAL A 479 38.55 -24.90 29.43
CA VAL A 479 38.38 -26.12 30.23
C VAL A 479 38.77 -27.33 29.40
N LYS A 480 39.54 -28.25 29.99
CA LYS A 480 39.87 -29.54 29.39
C LYS A 480 39.95 -30.61 30.47
N SER A 481 39.32 -31.76 30.25
CA SER A 481 39.31 -32.86 31.22
C SER A 481 40.74 -33.30 31.55
N GLY A 482 41.05 -33.43 32.85
CA GLY A 482 42.38 -33.78 33.34
C GLY A 482 43.39 -32.63 33.43
N MET A 483 42.99 -31.39 33.12
CA MET A 483 43.78 -30.16 33.28
C MET A 483 43.10 -29.18 34.24
N ASN A 484 43.87 -28.27 34.84
CA ASN A 484 43.31 -27.11 35.53
C ASN A 484 42.75 -26.11 34.51
N ASN A 485 41.65 -25.44 34.85
CA ASN A 485 41.04 -24.40 34.00
C ASN A 485 42.02 -23.24 33.76
N SER A 486 41.89 -22.56 32.62
CA SER A 486 42.68 -21.35 32.35
C SER A 486 42.34 -20.26 33.36
N ALA A 487 43.23 -19.25 33.48
CA ALA A 487 42.84 -17.97 34.06
C ALA A 487 41.66 -17.36 33.26
N VAL A 488 40.79 -16.62 33.94
CA VAL A 488 39.67 -15.91 33.29
C VAL A 488 40.23 -14.75 32.48
N ALA A 489 40.03 -14.79 31.16
CA ALA A 489 40.31 -13.66 30.29
C ALA A 489 39.17 -12.64 30.35
N GLN A 490 39.46 -11.35 30.22
CA GLN A 490 38.45 -10.29 30.25
C GLN A 490 38.75 -9.20 29.21
N LYS A 491 37.70 -8.72 28.52
CA LYS A 491 37.74 -7.54 27.64
C LYS A 491 36.48 -6.70 27.84
N THR A 492 36.66 -5.39 28.00
CA THR A 492 35.55 -4.43 28.10
C THR A 492 35.41 -3.66 26.79
N ILE A 493 34.17 -3.56 26.30
CA ILE A 493 33.77 -2.78 25.12
C ILE A 493 32.92 -1.61 25.63
N VAL A 494 33.26 -0.39 25.22
CA VAL A 494 32.66 0.85 25.70
C VAL A 494 32.06 1.63 24.54
N TYR A 495 30.78 1.99 24.67
CA TYR A 495 30.07 2.92 23.80
C TYR A 495 29.84 4.24 24.52
N ASN A 496 30.25 5.35 23.93
CA ASN A 496 30.06 6.70 24.46
C ASN A 496 28.59 7.11 24.31
N ALA A 497 28.09 7.87 25.29
CA ALA A 497 26.77 8.49 25.20
C ALA A 497 26.72 9.52 24.07
N ALA A 498 25.55 9.68 23.44
CA ALA A 498 25.36 10.63 22.37
C ALA A 498 25.33 12.07 22.90
N SER A 499 26.10 12.97 22.30
CA SER A 499 26.01 14.42 22.50
C SER A 499 25.17 15.10 21.41
N THR A 500 25.17 14.55 20.20
CA THR A 500 24.41 15.01 19.05
C THR A 500 23.73 13.80 18.40
N VAL A 501 22.45 13.95 18.04
CA VAL A 501 21.66 12.89 17.39
C VAL A 501 20.88 13.44 16.21
N THR A 502 20.73 12.62 15.18
CA THR A 502 19.81 12.86 14.07
C THR A 502 18.65 11.88 14.22
N VAL A 503 17.42 12.39 14.16
CA VAL A 503 16.19 11.60 14.37
C VAL A 503 15.32 11.64 13.13
N ASN A 504 14.66 10.53 12.83
CA ASN A 504 13.85 10.38 11.60
C ASN A 504 12.40 9.97 11.86
N ASN A 505 12.02 9.80 13.12
CA ASN A 505 10.65 9.48 13.50
C ASN A 505 10.33 9.98 14.92
N ALA A 506 9.04 10.00 15.27
CA ALA A 506 8.55 10.51 16.55
C ALA A 506 9.11 9.76 17.77
N THR A 507 9.39 8.46 17.62
CA THR A 507 9.94 7.64 18.71
C THR A 507 11.41 7.96 18.98
N GLU A 508 12.22 8.07 17.95
CA GLU A 508 13.61 8.54 18.04
C GLU A 508 13.67 9.95 18.61
N PHE A 509 12.78 10.84 18.14
CA PHE A 509 12.74 12.23 18.59
C PHE A 509 12.40 12.35 20.08
N ARG A 510 11.36 11.63 20.54
CA ARG A 510 11.04 11.54 21.98
C ARG A 510 12.25 11.03 22.79
N THR A 511 12.84 9.91 22.36
CA THR A 511 13.98 9.28 23.05
C THR A 511 15.18 10.22 23.15
N ALA A 512 15.44 10.99 22.08
CA ALA A 512 16.50 11.98 22.04
C ALA A 512 16.31 13.12 23.06
N ILE A 513 15.07 13.63 23.20
CA ILE A 513 14.75 14.68 24.19
C ILE A 513 14.93 14.16 25.63
N GLU A 514 14.47 12.94 25.89
CA GLU A 514 14.55 12.28 27.20
C GLU A 514 15.98 11.90 27.61
N THR A 515 16.91 11.79 26.64
CA THR A 515 18.29 11.37 26.89
C THR A 515 19.16 12.53 27.38
N ASN A 516 19.50 12.52 28.68
CA ASN A 516 20.24 13.60 29.36
C ASN A 516 21.63 13.93 28.79
N SER A 517 22.29 13.01 28.08
CA SER A 517 23.59 13.27 27.45
C SER A 517 23.48 14.09 26.16
N VAL A 518 22.32 14.07 25.51
CA VAL A 518 22.10 14.74 24.22
C VAL A 518 21.94 16.24 24.44
N GLY A 519 22.75 17.01 23.72
CA GLY A 519 22.72 18.48 23.70
C GLY A 519 22.20 19.05 22.37
N THR A 520 22.31 18.31 21.26
CA THR A 520 21.76 18.75 19.97
C THR A 520 20.96 17.63 19.31
N ILE A 521 19.72 17.93 18.96
CA ILE A 521 18.79 17.04 18.28
C ILE A 521 18.48 17.64 16.92
N SER A 522 18.86 16.96 15.84
CA SER A 522 18.58 17.40 14.47
C SER A 522 17.55 16.48 13.83
N LEU A 523 16.55 17.04 13.15
CA LEU A 523 15.69 16.23 12.29
C LEU A 523 16.48 15.85 11.03
N GLY A 524 16.45 14.58 10.67
CA GLY A 524 17.04 14.06 9.41
C GLY A 524 16.01 13.88 8.30
N SER A 525 14.73 13.98 8.64
CA SER A 525 13.57 13.85 7.75
C SER A 525 12.36 14.50 8.40
N ASP A 526 11.29 14.67 7.62
CA ASP A 526 10.01 15.13 8.15
C ASP A 526 9.43 14.05 9.08
N ILE A 527 8.88 14.47 10.22
CA ILE A 527 8.34 13.58 11.25
C ILE A 527 6.83 13.77 11.32
N THR A 528 6.08 12.68 11.40
CA THR A 528 4.63 12.70 11.64
C THR A 528 4.31 12.03 12.99
N GLY A 529 3.37 12.63 13.73
CA GLY A 529 2.86 12.13 15.00
C GLY A 529 3.23 13.02 16.20
N ASN A 530 2.43 12.90 17.27
CA ASN A 530 2.63 13.69 18.49
C ASN A 530 3.85 13.20 19.28
N VAL A 531 4.63 14.14 19.82
CA VAL A 531 5.83 13.89 20.62
C VAL A 531 5.63 14.50 21.99
N THR A 532 5.52 13.66 23.01
CA THR A 532 5.53 14.09 24.42
C THR A 532 6.77 13.51 25.09
N ALA A 533 7.59 14.34 25.71
CA ALA A 533 8.88 13.96 26.28
C ALA A 533 9.15 14.66 27.62
N THR A 534 9.77 13.95 28.56
CA THR A 534 10.19 14.50 29.86
C THR A 534 11.71 14.37 30.04
N ARG A 535 12.40 15.50 30.20
CA ARG A 535 13.83 15.58 30.49
C ARG A 535 14.07 15.85 31.98
N THR A 536 14.84 14.98 32.62
CA THR A 536 15.11 15.04 34.07
C THR A 536 16.47 15.64 34.43
N GLY A 537 17.40 15.68 33.46
CA GLY A 537 18.77 16.16 33.67
C GLY A 537 18.94 17.67 33.53
N THR A 538 20.14 18.16 33.86
CA THR A 538 20.48 19.59 33.90
C THR A 538 21.07 20.12 32.60
N ASN A 539 21.34 19.26 31.62
CA ASN A 539 22.00 19.64 30.39
C ASN A 539 21.01 20.32 29.44
N ASN A 540 21.34 21.55 29.04
CA ASN A 540 20.64 22.30 28.01
C ASN A 540 20.67 21.56 26.68
N PHE A 541 19.68 21.82 25.83
CA PHE A 541 19.61 21.19 24.53
C PHE A 541 18.97 22.09 23.46
N THR A 542 19.36 21.84 22.22
CA THR A 542 18.84 22.49 21.02
C THR A 542 18.07 21.46 20.18
N ILE A 543 16.88 21.83 19.73
CA ILE A 543 16.14 21.10 18.70
C ILE A 543 16.28 21.88 17.39
N ASN A 544 16.93 21.26 16.40
CA ASN A 544 17.14 21.83 15.09
C ASN A 544 16.28 21.09 14.06
N PHE A 545 15.22 21.75 13.61
CA PHE A 545 14.34 21.28 12.55
C PHE A 545 15.01 21.37 11.17
N GLY A 546 16.01 22.24 10.99
CA GLY A 546 16.63 22.46 9.68
C GLY A 546 15.58 22.85 8.63
N SER A 547 15.58 22.16 7.49
CA SER A 547 14.55 22.29 6.45
C SER A 547 13.36 21.33 6.63
N HIS A 548 13.31 20.57 7.72
CA HIS A 548 12.32 19.53 7.95
C HIS A 548 11.15 19.99 8.81
N ILE A 549 10.03 19.28 8.69
CA ILE A 549 8.76 19.60 9.34
C ILE A 549 8.38 18.50 10.34
N LEU A 550 7.89 18.89 11.52
CA LEU A 550 7.10 18.02 12.38
C LEU A 550 5.61 18.27 12.16
N THR A 551 4.85 17.24 11.79
CA THR A 551 3.38 17.26 11.72
C THR A 551 2.80 16.51 12.92
N GLY A 552 2.33 17.24 13.93
CA GLY A 552 1.85 16.74 15.22
C GLY A 552 2.20 17.68 16.37
N ASP A 553 1.62 17.46 17.55
CA ASP A 553 1.91 18.25 18.75
C ASP A 553 3.29 17.89 19.35
N LEU A 554 4.06 18.89 19.80
CA LEU A 554 5.31 18.72 20.53
C LEU A 554 5.15 19.23 21.97
N SER A 555 5.24 18.34 22.97
CA SER A 555 5.14 18.66 24.39
C SER A 555 6.40 18.24 25.14
N ILE A 556 7.07 19.19 25.79
CA ILE A 556 8.34 18.98 26.48
C ILE A 556 8.21 19.40 27.95
N THR A 557 8.59 18.53 28.88
CA THR A 557 8.75 18.87 30.30
C THR A 557 10.23 18.79 30.69
N ALA A 558 10.86 19.87 31.16
CA ALA A 558 12.29 19.97 31.44
C ALA A 558 12.60 20.96 32.58
N ASN A 559 12.25 20.64 33.82
CA ASN A 559 12.35 21.57 34.97
C ASN A 559 13.76 21.75 35.58
N SER A 560 14.77 21.08 35.03
CA SER A 560 16.15 21.10 35.55
C SER A 560 17.14 21.78 34.61
N VAL A 561 16.72 22.23 33.42
CA VAL A 561 17.60 22.86 32.42
C VAL A 561 17.60 24.38 32.55
N SER A 562 18.65 25.05 32.10
CA SER A 562 18.73 26.52 32.07
C SER A 562 18.42 27.12 30.71
N SER A 563 18.46 26.34 29.62
CA SER A 563 18.16 26.83 28.28
C SER A 563 17.60 25.74 27.36
N ILE A 564 16.63 26.10 26.54
CA ILE A 564 16.09 25.31 25.41
C ILE A 564 16.07 26.21 24.18
N THR A 565 16.55 25.72 23.05
CA THR A 565 16.53 26.49 21.79
C THR A 565 15.88 25.67 20.67
N PHE A 566 14.94 26.29 19.95
CA PHE A 566 14.33 25.71 18.75
C PHE A 566 14.83 26.48 17.52
N ASN A 567 15.48 25.79 16.59
CA ASN A 567 16.03 26.37 15.36
C ASN A 567 15.46 25.65 14.13
N GLY A 568 15.32 26.37 13.02
CA GLY A 568 14.89 25.79 11.75
C GLY A 568 14.65 26.86 10.69
N SER A 569 14.82 26.49 9.43
CA SER A 569 14.48 27.32 8.26
C SER A 569 13.17 26.89 7.59
N ALA A 570 12.61 25.74 7.99
CA ALA A 570 11.29 25.32 7.56
C ALA A 570 10.24 26.33 8.05
N VAL A 571 9.31 26.66 7.16
CA VAL A 571 8.19 27.53 7.46
C VAL A 571 6.96 26.72 7.06
N PRO A 572 5.98 26.42 7.93
CA PRO A 572 6.24 26.18 9.34
C PRO A 572 7.23 25.01 9.53
N ALA A 573 8.00 25.03 10.62
CA ALA A 573 8.79 23.86 11.04
C ALA A 573 7.96 22.90 11.90
N LEU A 574 6.85 23.38 12.47
CA LEU A 574 5.91 22.60 13.26
C LEU A 574 4.47 22.88 12.78
N ILE A 575 3.75 21.84 12.39
CA ILE A 575 2.32 21.86 12.11
C ILE A 575 1.64 21.14 13.28
N GLY A 576 1.14 21.90 14.25
CA GLY A 576 0.71 21.40 15.57
C GLY A 576 1.08 22.35 16.70
N ASN A 577 0.69 22.02 17.93
CA ASN A 577 0.98 22.86 19.10
C ASN A 577 2.36 22.57 19.69
N LEU A 578 3.05 23.63 20.15
CA LEU A 578 4.27 23.52 20.93
C LEU A 578 3.94 23.77 22.40
N THR A 579 4.08 22.78 23.26
CA THR A 579 3.95 22.91 24.73
C THR A 579 5.31 22.76 25.38
N VAL A 580 5.74 23.74 26.17
CA VAL A 580 7.00 23.66 26.91
C VAL A 580 6.75 23.96 28.38
N SER A 581 7.11 23.00 29.22
CA SER A 581 7.14 23.14 30.66
C SER A 581 8.54 23.03 31.19
N ALA A 582 9.17 24.16 31.51
CA ALA A 582 10.58 24.20 31.90
C ALA A 582 10.82 25.33 32.91
N ALA A 583 10.52 25.04 34.18
CA ALA A 583 10.74 25.99 35.27
C ALA A 583 12.22 26.44 35.32
N ASN A 584 12.47 27.75 35.27
CA ASN A 584 13.77 28.41 35.30
C ASN A 584 14.62 28.31 34.02
N ALA A 585 14.06 27.84 32.91
CA ALA A 585 14.76 27.82 31.63
C ALA A 585 14.56 29.11 30.82
N HIS A 586 15.59 29.51 30.08
CA HIS A 586 15.48 30.45 28.97
C HIS A 586 15.14 29.71 27.68
N VAL A 587 13.97 29.99 27.10
CA VAL A 587 13.51 29.34 25.87
C VAL A 587 13.54 30.34 24.73
N GLU A 588 14.31 30.02 23.70
CA GLU A 588 14.35 30.79 22.46
C GLU A 588 13.72 29.97 21.34
N ASN A 589 12.69 30.54 20.71
CA ASN A 589 11.99 29.90 19.60
C ASN A 589 12.22 30.64 18.29
N TYR A 590 13.01 30.07 17.39
CA TYR A 590 13.30 30.61 16.06
C TYR A 590 12.54 29.91 14.93
N ILE A 591 11.54 29.06 15.24
CA ILE A 591 10.80 28.31 14.24
C ILE A 591 9.37 28.82 14.04
N THR A 592 8.90 28.82 12.80
CA THR A 592 7.50 29.12 12.47
C THR A 592 6.61 27.94 12.85
N ILE A 593 5.51 28.20 13.55
CA ILE A 593 4.60 27.18 14.08
C ILE A 593 3.20 27.44 13.53
N ASP A 594 2.64 26.44 12.85
CA ASP A 594 1.23 26.42 12.44
C ASP A 594 0.41 25.72 13.53
N GLY A 595 0.20 26.46 14.62
CA GLY A 595 -0.43 26.00 15.86
C GLY A 595 -0.22 27.00 17.00
N SER A 596 -0.51 26.59 18.24
CA SER A 596 -0.31 27.44 19.41
C SER A 596 0.99 27.11 20.16
N VAL A 597 1.66 28.14 20.67
CA VAL A 597 2.74 27.99 21.65
C VAL A 597 2.15 28.08 23.05
N ILE A 598 2.30 27.02 23.84
CA ILE A 598 1.81 26.88 25.22
C ILE A 598 3.02 26.82 26.15
N ILE A 599 3.03 27.69 27.15
CA ILE A 599 4.07 27.73 28.18
C ILE A 599 3.45 27.31 29.51
N ASP A 600 3.80 26.11 29.98
CA ASP A 600 3.27 25.49 31.20
C ASP A 600 4.32 25.58 32.33
N ASP A 601 3.97 26.04 33.53
CA ASP A 601 4.92 26.17 34.66
C ASP A 601 6.10 27.13 34.39
N VAL A 602 5.78 28.43 34.43
CA VAL A 602 6.69 29.56 34.16
C VAL A 602 7.69 29.88 35.28
N GLY A 603 7.80 29.07 36.35
CA GLY A 603 8.55 29.42 37.55
C GLY A 603 10.00 29.85 37.28
N GLY A 604 10.25 31.17 37.17
CA GLY A 604 11.56 31.77 36.87
C GLY A 604 11.99 31.75 35.39
N SER A 605 11.13 31.31 34.48
CA SER A 605 11.45 31.09 33.06
C SER A 605 11.33 32.38 32.23
N SER A 606 12.10 32.46 31.14
CA SER A 606 12.00 33.53 30.15
C SER A 606 11.78 32.91 28.78
N TRP A 607 10.75 33.36 28.06
CA TRP A 607 10.49 32.97 26.68
C TRP A 607 10.77 34.15 25.74
N VAL A 608 11.48 33.86 24.66
CA VAL A 608 11.70 34.80 23.57
C VAL A 608 11.22 34.17 22.27
N GLU A 609 10.29 34.85 21.61
CA GLU A 609 9.71 34.41 20.35
C GLU A 609 10.34 35.17 19.18
N HIS A 610 10.91 34.41 18.23
CA HIS A 610 11.61 34.91 17.04
C HIS A 610 11.00 34.45 15.71
N ALA A 611 9.82 33.81 15.69
CA ALA A 611 9.12 33.49 14.43
C ALA A 611 7.80 34.24 14.14
N ASP A 612 7.56 34.50 12.83
CA ASP A 612 6.41 35.23 12.26
C ASP A 612 5.09 34.46 12.42
N GLY A 613 4.00 35.16 12.74
CA GLY A 613 2.63 34.64 12.59
C GLY A 613 2.13 33.76 13.73
N ASN A 614 2.90 33.64 14.81
CA ASN A 614 2.60 32.75 15.93
C ASN A 614 1.56 33.34 16.90
N SER A 615 0.82 32.43 17.56
CA SER A 615 -0.03 32.72 18.71
C SER A 615 0.59 32.11 19.96
N ILE A 616 0.95 32.94 20.94
CA ILE A 616 1.46 32.49 22.24
C ILE A 616 0.30 32.49 23.22
N THR A 617 0.08 31.36 23.90
CA THR A 617 -0.89 31.22 24.97
C THR A 617 -0.15 30.88 26.27
N LEU A 618 -0.25 31.79 27.23
CA LEU A 618 0.23 31.58 28.60
C LEU A 618 -0.93 31.05 29.42
N THR A 619 -0.76 29.93 30.12
CA THR A 619 -1.79 29.34 30.98
C THR A 619 -1.34 29.44 32.43
N ASP A 620 -2.19 30.00 33.30
CA ASP A 620 -1.92 30.03 34.73
C ASP A 620 -2.28 28.69 35.41
N PRO A 621 -1.88 28.46 36.67
CA PRO A 621 -2.18 27.20 37.38
C PRO A 621 -3.68 26.88 37.55
N ASN A 622 -4.57 27.84 37.33
CA ASN A 622 -6.03 27.68 37.41
C ASN A 622 -6.67 27.50 36.02
N GLY A 623 -5.88 27.48 34.95
CA GLY A 623 -6.35 27.31 33.56
C GLY A 623 -6.78 28.61 32.87
N ALA A 624 -6.59 29.77 33.48
CA ALA A 624 -6.87 31.05 32.83
C ALA A 624 -5.72 31.43 31.90
N THR A 625 -6.04 32.05 30.76
CA THR A 625 -5.06 32.25 29.68
C THR A 625 -4.76 33.71 29.37
N THR A 626 -3.54 33.98 28.91
CA THR A 626 -3.17 35.24 28.24
C THR A 626 -2.67 34.90 26.85
N THR A 627 -3.33 35.43 25.82
CA THR A 627 -2.99 35.17 24.41
C THR A 627 -2.29 36.38 23.81
N ILE A 628 -1.21 36.15 23.07
CA ILE A 628 -0.40 37.17 22.40
C ILE A 628 -0.26 36.78 20.92
N GLN A 629 -0.53 37.73 20.03
CA GLN A 629 -0.45 37.52 18.58
C GLN A 629 0.40 38.63 17.90
N GLY A 630 1.40 38.28 17.08
CA GLY A 630 2.22 39.27 16.35
C GLY A 630 3.50 38.75 15.65
N ASN A 631 4.44 39.67 15.34
CA ASN A 631 5.67 39.44 14.55
C ASN A 631 6.98 39.46 15.43
N PRO A 632 8.00 38.65 15.10
CA PRO A 632 9.15 38.16 15.90
C PRO A 632 10.35 39.02 16.29
N ALA A 633 10.39 40.33 16.06
CA ALA A 633 11.48 41.06 16.69
C ALA A 633 11.32 41.16 18.22
N ASP A 634 10.18 40.75 18.81
CA ASP A 634 9.60 41.68 19.77
C ASP A 634 8.66 41.18 20.89
N ILE A 635 8.48 39.87 21.12
CA ILE A 635 7.75 39.40 22.32
C ILE A 635 8.70 38.69 23.27
N LYS A 636 8.89 39.30 24.43
CA LYS A 636 9.58 38.69 25.56
C LYS A 636 8.60 38.49 26.71
N VAL A 637 8.48 37.25 27.17
CA VAL A 637 7.69 36.91 28.35
C VAL A 637 8.66 36.52 29.47
N GLU A 638 8.58 37.20 30.60
CA GLU A 638 9.39 36.93 31.79
C GLU A 638 8.47 36.72 32.99
N GLN A 639 8.68 35.66 33.76
CA GLN A 639 8.03 35.52 35.06
C GLN A 639 9.02 35.83 36.19
N GLY A 640 8.74 36.90 36.94
CA GLY A 640 9.49 37.25 38.14
C GLY A 640 8.74 36.90 39.43
N ALA A 641 9.34 37.17 40.59
CA ALA A 641 8.70 36.98 41.90
C ALA A 641 7.37 37.75 42.08
N ASN A 642 7.10 38.72 41.20
CA ASN A 642 5.91 39.57 41.21
C ASN A 642 4.86 39.17 40.14
N GLY A 643 5.08 38.11 39.35
CA GLY A 643 4.16 37.64 38.30
C GLY A 643 4.70 37.79 36.86
N ILE A 644 3.81 37.63 35.88
CA ILE A 644 4.14 37.64 34.43
C ILE A 644 4.38 39.08 33.95
N SER A 645 5.47 39.29 33.22
CA SER A 645 5.81 40.53 32.51
C SER A 645 5.90 40.26 31.01
N ILE A 646 5.20 41.05 30.21
CA ILE A 646 5.19 40.95 28.74
C ILE A 646 5.84 42.21 28.18
N THR A 647 6.91 42.06 27.39
CA THR A 647 7.51 43.18 26.66
C THR A 647 7.24 42.99 25.18
N ALA A 648 6.56 43.98 24.59
CA ALA A 648 6.22 44.05 23.18
C ALA A 648 7.02 45.17 22.50
N THR A 649 7.95 44.84 21.61
CA THR A 649 8.76 45.80 20.84
C THR A 649 8.32 45.97 19.37
N SER A 650 7.23 45.29 18.96
CA SER A 650 6.50 45.34 17.67
C SER A 650 5.00 45.45 17.94
N PRO A 651 4.20 45.84 16.93
CA PRO A 651 2.75 45.84 17.05
C PRO A 651 2.22 44.41 17.29
N VAL A 652 1.63 44.20 18.47
CA VAL A 652 1.04 42.91 18.88
C VAL A 652 -0.36 43.10 19.46
N SER A 653 -1.15 42.03 19.50
CA SER A 653 -2.43 41.98 20.21
C SER A 653 -2.32 41.09 21.43
N ILE A 654 -2.52 41.65 22.63
CA ILE A 654 -2.46 40.94 23.91
C ILE A 654 -3.88 40.87 24.47
N THR A 655 -4.35 39.67 24.80
CA THR A 655 -5.66 39.44 25.43
C THR A 655 -5.47 38.69 26.73
N VAL A 656 -5.83 39.33 27.85
CA VAL A 656 -5.83 38.72 29.19
C VAL A 656 -7.25 38.24 29.48
N SER A 657 -7.44 36.94 29.62
CA SER A 657 -8.75 36.34 29.88
C SER A 657 -9.22 36.55 31.32
N ASP A 658 -10.49 36.24 31.59
CA ASP A 658 -11.04 36.29 32.95
C ASP A 658 -10.30 35.32 33.88
N GLY A 659 -10.02 35.76 35.10
CA GLY A 659 -9.21 35.02 36.07
C GLY A 659 -7.68 35.11 35.88
N ALA A 660 -7.19 35.49 34.69
CA ALA A 660 -5.75 35.58 34.43
C ALA A 660 -5.12 36.83 35.08
N THR A 661 -3.87 36.70 35.55
CA THR A 661 -3.11 37.78 36.20
C THR A 661 -1.81 38.10 35.47
N VAL A 662 -1.63 39.36 35.06
CA VAL A 662 -0.39 39.90 34.47
C VAL A 662 0.13 41.05 35.33
N ASN A 663 1.41 41.01 35.70
CA ASN A 663 2.01 42.03 36.54
C ASN A 663 2.32 43.31 35.75
N ASN A 664 2.97 43.20 34.60
CA ASN A 664 3.31 44.37 33.79
C ASN A 664 3.28 44.06 32.29
N ILE A 665 2.78 45.01 31.50
CA ILE A 665 2.89 44.98 30.03
C ILE A 665 3.69 46.22 29.59
N VAL A 666 4.81 46.01 28.90
CA VAL A 666 5.63 47.07 28.33
C VAL A 666 5.38 47.14 26.83
N ALA A 667 4.70 48.19 26.37
CA ALA A 667 4.38 48.42 24.96
C ALA A 667 5.33 49.46 24.36
N ASN A 668 6.34 48.97 23.64
CA ASN A 668 7.38 49.78 22.99
C ASN A 668 7.11 50.05 21.51
N ALA A 669 6.08 49.44 20.92
CA ALA A 669 5.75 49.63 19.50
C ALA A 669 4.35 50.22 19.27
N PRO A 670 4.22 51.11 18.26
CA PRO A 670 2.95 51.72 17.90
C PRO A 670 1.98 50.67 17.35
N GLY A 671 0.71 50.75 17.74
CA GLY A 671 -0.32 49.82 17.28
C GLY A 671 -0.48 48.55 18.13
N THR A 672 0.26 48.46 19.24
CA THR A 672 0.03 47.43 20.27
C THR A 672 -1.38 47.59 20.86
N THR A 673 -2.12 46.48 20.92
CA THR A 673 -3.47 46.44 21.51
C THR A 673 -3.48 45.52 22.73
N ILE A 674 -4.15 45.96 23.79
CA ILE A 674 -4.28 45.23 25.05
C ILE A 674 -5.76 45.13 25.37
N THR A 675 -6.29 43.92 25.46
CA THR A 675 -7.65 43.63 25.93
C THR A 675 -7.57 42.97 27.29
N ASN A 676 -8.01 43.66 28.34
CA ASN A 676 -8.03 43.15 29.69
C ASN A 676 -9.44 42.72 30.10
N ASN A 677 -9.64 41.42 30.27
CA ASN A 677 -10.82 40.82 30.89
C ASN A 677 -10.50 40.21 32.28
N GLY A 678 -9.24 40.26 32.71
CA GLY A 678 -8.76 39.75 34.00
C GLY A 678 -8.11 40.84 34.86
N THR A 679 -6.94 40.55 35.41
CA THR A 679 -6.16 41.47 36.25
C THR A 679 -4.83 41.85 35.58
N VAL A 680 -4.64 43.12 35.26
CA VAL A 680 -3.36 43.69 34.80
C VAL A 680 -2.93 44.78 35.78
N ALA A 681 -1.80 44.62 36.47
CA ALA A 681 -1.40 45.57 37.51
C ALA A 681 -0.88 46.90 36.94
N SER A 682 -0.01 46.85 35.92
CA SER A 682 0.46 48.05 35.21
C SER A 682 0.67 47.85 33.71
N VAL A 683 0.55 48.95 32.97
CA VAL A 683 0.97 49.05 31.58
C VAL A 683 1.96 50.21 31.44
N THR A 684 3.15 49.93 30.90
CA THR A 684 4.15 50.92 30.51
C THR A 684 4.03 51.18 29.01
N ALA A 685 3.42 52.30 28.63
CA ALA A 685 3.20 52.67 27.22
C ALA A 685 4.29 53.64 26.73
N ASN A 686 5.34 53.09 26.12
CA ASN A 686 6.42 53.87 25.52
C ASN A 686 6.13 54.24 24.06
N ALA A 687 5.15 53.58 23.42
CA ALA A 687 4.62 53.90 22.11
C ALA A 687 3.07 53.99 22.13
N PRO A 688 2.43 54.57 21.08
CA PRO A 688 0.97 54.64 20.98
C PRO A 688 0.31 53.27 21.17
N THR A 689 -0.50 53.14 22.22
CA THR A 689 -1.08 51.87 22.70
C THR A 689 -2.60 51.98 22.87
N ASN A 690 -3.33 50.95 22.46
CA ASN A 690 -4.77 50.85 22.64
C ASN A 690 -5.10 49.88 23.78
N ILE A 691 -5.88 50.32 24.76
CA ILE A 691 -6.29 49.50 25.90
C ILE A 691 -7.82 49.38 25.94
N VAL A 692 -8.32 48.15 25.87
CA VAL A 692 -9.70 47.80 26.16
C VAL A 692 -9.72 47.23 27.59
N ASN A 693 -10.30 47.95 28.54
CA ASN A 693 -10.40 47.51 29.93
C ASN A 693 -11.84 47.16 30.29
N ASN A 694 -12.10 45.86 30.41
CA ASN A 694 -13.42 45.34 30.78
C ASN A 694 -13.53 45.00 32.27
N SER A 695 -12.39 44.98 33.00
CA SER A 695 -12.32 44.54 34.40
C SER A 695 -11.16 45.20 35.17
N GLY A 696 -11.37 45.46 36.47
CA GLY A 696 -10.29 45.92 37.35
C GLY A 696 -9.82 47.36 37.09
N SER A 697 -8.90 47.83 37.94
CA SER A 697 -8.20 49.11 37.74
C SER A 697 -6.82 48.84 37.17
N ILE A 698 -6.40 49.63 36.18
CA ILE A 698 -5.08 49.52 35.54
C ILE A 698 -4.32 50.82 35.76
N SER A 699 -3.08 50.73 36.24
CA SER A 699 -2.17 51.87 36.30
C SER A 699 -1.36 51.97 35.00
N VAL A 700 -1.41 53.13 34.34
CA VAL A 700 -0.70 53.35 33.07
C VAL A 700 0.33 54.46 33.23
N SER A 701 1.59 54.15 32.92
CA SER A 701 2.70 55.09 32.91
C SER A 701 3.42 55.07 31.57
N GLY A 702 4.26 56.06 31.30
CA GLY A 702 5.05 56.14 30.07
C GLY A 702 5.02 57.53 29.44
N THR A 703 5.55 57.62 28.23
CA THR A 703 5.71 58.90 27.51
C THR A 703 4.75 59.06 26.33
N SER A 704 4.02 58.01 25.96
CA SER A 704 3.14 57.99 24.80
C SER A 704 1.66 58.17 25.15
N THR A 705 0.84 58.42 24.12
CA THR A 705 -0.62 58.52 24.24
C THR A 705 -1.26 57.14 24.38
N VAL A 706 -2.23 57.03 25.30
CA VAL A 706 -2.99 55.80 25.52
C VAL A 706 -4.47 56.04 25.21
N ALA A 707 -5.00 55.24 24.30
CA ALA A 707 -6.41 55.28 23.91
C ALA A 707 -7.17 54.17 24.67
N THR A 708 -8.26 54.52 25.33
CA THR A 708 -8.96 53.62 26.27
C THR A 708 -10.44 53.37 25.90
N SER A 709 -10.92 52.15 26.09
CA SER A 709 -12.33 51.74 25.88
C SER A 709 -12.74 50.57 26.79
N GLY A 710 -14.04 50.25 26.89
CA GLY A 710 -14.55 49.12 27.70
C GLY A 710 -15.43 49.53 28.88
N THR A 711 -16.06 48.55 29.54
CA THR A 711 -16.99 48.75 30.66
C THR A 711 -16.35 49.37 31.90
N ALA A 712 -15.03 49.18 32.08
CA ALA A 712 -14.25 49.70 33.19
C ALA A 712 -13.20 50.73 32.73
N ALA A 713 -13.39 51.39 31.58
CA ALA A 713 -12.43 52.35 31.04
C ALA A 713 -12.14 53.54 31.97
N SER A 714 -13.11 53.95 32.78
CA SER A 714 -12.97 55.01 33.79
C SER A 714 -12.03 54.65 34.96
N ASN A 715 -11.66 53.37 35.11
CA ASN A 715 -10.78 52.87 36.16
C ASN A 715 -9.30 52.81 35.72
N ILE A 716 -8.95 53.46 34.61
CA ILE A 716 -7.57 53.60 34.14
C ILE A 716 -7.01 54.92 34.71
N THR A 717 -6.03 54.80 35.58
CA THR A 717 -5.33 55.95 36.17
C THR A 717 -3.98 56.12 35.50
N SER A 718 -3.60 57.37 35.19
CA SER A 718 -2.26 57.65 34.64
C SER A 718 -1.43 58.56 35.52
N GLU A 719 -0.16 58.19 35.69
CA GLU A 719 0.82 58.99 36.42
C GLU A 719 1.57 59.98 35.51
N THR A 720 1.84 59.60 34.25
CA THR A 720 2.68 60.36 33.32
C THR A 720 2.26 60.30 31.85
N ALA A 721 1.38 59.36 31.46
CA ALA A 721 0.92 59.19 30.09
C ALA A 721 -0.34 60.03 29.80
N LYS A 722 -0.51 60.45 28.54
CA LYS A 722 -1.72 61.17 28.13
C LYS A 722 -2.83 60.17 27.79
N VAL A 723 -3.87 60.10 28.62
CA VAL A 723 -5.02 59.20 28.43
C VAL A 723 -6.13 59.91 27.66
N VAL A 724 -6.59 59.31 26.56
CA VAL A 724 -7.71 59.79 25.74
C VAL A 724 -8.80 58.72 25.74
N THR A 725 -10.07 59.13 25.89
CA THR A 725 -11.22 58.21 25.88
C THR A 725 -11.68 57.97 24.44
N ASN A 726 -11.86 56.70 24.05
CA ASN A 726 -12.34 56.34 22.72
C ASN A 726 -13.85 56.54 22.57
N ILE A 727 -14.27 56.99 21.39
CA ILE A 727 -15.70 57.11 21.01
C ILE A 727 -16.22 55.69 20.70
N SER A 728 -17.09 55.14 21.55
CA SER A 728 -17.51 53.74 21.43
C SER A 728 -18.67 53.53 20.45
N SER A 729 -18.41 52.73 19.40
CA SER A 729 -19.32 51.78 18.73
C SER A 729 -20.17 52.15 17.48
N ALA A 730 -20.17 53.39 16.96
CA ALA A 730 -20.98 53.72 15.76
C ALA A 730 -20.22 54.37 14.58
N LEU A 731 -18.91 54.57 14.71
CA LEU A 731 -18.08 55.22 13.69
C LEU A 731 -17.92 54.34 12.45
N SER A 732 -18.62 54.69 11.37
CA SER A 732 -18.56 53.96 10.09
C SER A 732 -18.46 54.90 8.88
N ILE A 733 -17.86 54.38 7.80
CA ILE A 733 -17.86 54.97 6.46
C ILE A 733 -18.67 54.07 5.52
N THR A 734 -19.54 54.64 4.68
CA THR A 734 -20.27 53.87 3.65
C THR A 734 -19.92 54.45 2.28
N PRO A 735 -19.47 53.65 1.29
CA PRO A 735 -19.25 52.18 1.27
C PRO A 735 -17.84 51.71 1.71
N THR A 736 -17.70 50.41 2.06
CA THR A 736 -16.63 49.84 2.93
C THR A 736 -15.49 49.06 2.26
N ASP A 737 -15.51 48.78 0.95
CA ASP A 737 -14.50 47.91 0.29
C ASP A 737 -13.53 48.69 -0.61
N LEU A 738 -12.35 49.02 -0.10
CA LEU A 738 -11.28 49.71 -0.83
C LEU A 738 -10.16 48.73 -1.24
N ARG A 739 -9.79 48.72 -2.52
CA ARG A 739 -8.70 47.91 -3.08
C ARG A 739 -7.64 48.82 -3.71
N ILE A 740 -6.39 48.34 -3.80
CA ILE A 740 -5.29 49.09 -4.44
C ILE A 740 -5.72 49.58 -5.84
N GLY A 741 -5.66 50.90 -6.08
CA GLY A 741 -6.05 51.53 -7.36
C GLY A 741 -7.50 52.05 -7.46
N GLY A 742 -8.34 51.87 -6.43
CA GLY A 742 -9.71 52.39 -6.38
C GLY A 742 -9.85 53.76 -5.67
N THR A 743 -10.99 54.43 -5.90
CA THR A 743 -11.41 55.68 -5.22
C THR A 743 -12.83 55.52 -4.67
N ILE A 744 -13.10 55.99 -3.44
CA ILE A 744 -14.43 55.94 -2.80
C ILE A 744 -14.77 57.31 -2.18
N GLU A 745 -16.05 57.71 -2.25
CA GLU A 745 -16.63 58.83 -1.49
C GLU A 745 -17.41 58.31 -0.27
N ALA A 746 -17.17 58.87 0.91
CA ALA A 746 -17.77 58.42 2.17
C ALA A 746 -18.18 59.55 3.13
N THR A 747 -19.15 59.26 4.01
CA THR A 747 -19.61 60.12 5.12
C THR A 747 -19.31 59.46 6.47
N ILE A 748 -18.83 60.23 7.46
CA ILE A 748 -18.56 59.74 8.82
C ILE A 748 -19.85 59.82 9.65
N THR A 749 -20.30 58.69 10.22
CA THR A 749 -21.48 58.62 11.10
C THR A 749 -21.09 58.25 12.54
N GLY A 750 -21.92 58.55 13.55
CA GLY A 750 -21.75 58.02 14.91
C GLY A 750 -20.84 58.78 15.90
N VAL A 751 -20.65 60.10 15.72
CA VAL A 751 -19.90 60.96 16.66
C VAL A 751 -20.84 61.86 17.46
N ASP A 752 -20.99 61.60 18.76
CA ASP A 752 -21.71 62.49 19.69
C ASP A 752 -20.77 63.59 20.22
N LEU A 753 -20.93 64.80 19.69
CA LEU A 753 -20.20 66.00 20.11
C LEU A 753 -20.93 66.69 21.27
N ALA A 754 -20.23 66.98 22.36
CA ALA A 754 -20.73 67.83 23.43
C ALA A 754 -20.58 69.32 23.07
N ASP A 755 -21.25 70.22 23.79
CA ASP A 755 -21.15 71.67 23.56
C ASP A 755 -19.68 72.15 23.62
N GLY A 756 -19.24 72.77 22.52
CA GLY A 756 -17.89 73.29 22.32
C GLY A 756 -16.88 72.29 21.75
N GLU A 757 -17.27 71.06 21.43
CA GLU A 757 -16.42 70.08 20.75
C GLU A 757 -16.52 70.18 19.22
N THR A 758 -15.38 70.10 18.52
CA THR A 758 -15.33 70.11 17.04
C THR A 758 -14.44 69.01 16.48
N ILE A 759 -14.80 68.45 15.32
CA ILE A 759 -13.98 67.49 14.56
C ILE A 759 -12.89 68.28 13.83
N LYS A 760 -11.62 68.06 14.20
CA LYS A 760 -10.50 68.89 13.74
C LYS A 760 -9.79 68.33 12.51
N GLU A 761 -9.47 67.04 12.52
CA GLU A 761 -8.55 66.46 11.54
C GLU A 761 -8.81 64.96 11.36
N VAL A 762 -8.70 64.48 10.12
CA VAL A 762 -8.62 63.06 9.76
C VAL A 762 -7.22 62.80 9.24
N THR A 763 -6.29 62.48 10.14
CA THR A 763 -4.91 62.17 9.77
C THR A 763 -4.74 60.67 9.54
N SER A 764 -3.87 60.33 8.60
CA SER A 764 -3.38 58.97 8.42
C SER A 764 -1.87 58.97 8.65
N ALA A 765 -1.38 58.00 9.41
CA ALA A 765 0.05 57.87 9.71
C ALA A 765 0.85 57.21 8.55
N ASN A 766 0.22 56.89 7.42
CA ASN A 766 0.82 56.11 6.34
C ASN A 766 0.49 56.73 4.95
N PRO A 767 1.48 57.03 4.08
CA PRO A 767 1.27 57.69 2.78
C PRO A 767 0.40 56.93 1.75
N ALA A 768 -0.23 55.81 2.12
CA ALA A 768 -1.09 55.02 1.25
C ALA A 768 -2.42 55.70 0.86
N ILE A 769 -2.79 56.83 1.49
CA ILE A 769 -4.01 57.61 1.21
C ILE A 769 -3.64 59.06 0.85
N VAL A 770 -3.98 59.53 -0.37
CA VAL A 770 -3.39 60.77 -0.94
C VAL A 770 -4.18 62.07 -0.70
N SER A 771 -5.39 62.08 -0.15
CA SER A 771 -6.05 63.36 0.21
C SER A 771 -7.31 63.20 1.06
N VAL A 772 -7.56 64.11 2.01
CA VAL A 772 -8.84 64.25 2.74
C VAL A 772 -9.25 65.73 2.71
N ASN A 773 -10.42 66.06 2.17
CA ASN A 773 -10.69 67.42 1.70
C ASN A 773 -11.80 68.19 2.44
N SER A 774 -12.73 67.57 3.17
CA SER A 774 -13.74 68.34 3.94
C SER A 774 -14.54 67.54 4.99
N VAL A 775 -15.19 68.28 5.91
CA VAL A 775 -15.94 67.79 7.07
C VAL A 775 -17.29 67.10 6.72
N THR A 776 -17.70 67.09 5.44
CA THR A 776 -18.96 66.48 5.00
C THR A 776 -18.82 65.57 3.76
N GLY A 777 -17.59 65.30 3.32
CA GLY A 777 -17.32 64.38 2.19
C GLY A 777 -15.86 63.93 2.19
N LEU A 778 -15.62 62.65 2.49
CA LEU A 778 -14.31 62.01 2.54
C LEU A 778 -14.04 61.31 1.21
N THR A 779 -12.99 61.68 0.48
CA THR A 779 -12.52 60.93 -0.70
C THR A 779 -11.26 60.17 -0.32
N VAL A 780 -11.23 58.84 -0.49
CA VAL A 780 -10.08 58.00 -0.12
C VAL A 780 -9.54 57.27 -1.36
N THR A 781 -8.24 57.41 -1.63
CA THR A 781 -7.55 56.74 -2.75
C THR A 781 -6.39 55.91 -2.21
N ALA A 782 -6.38 54.60 -2.48
CA ALA A 782 -5.41 53.66 -1.90
C ALA A 782 -4.25 53.26 -2.83
N GLN A 783 -3.01 53.40 -2.34
CA GLN A 783 -1.79 53.03 -3.08
C GLN A 783 -1.06 51.78 -2.57
N ALA A 784 -1.36 51.29 -1.36
CA ALA A 784 -0.73 50.10 -0.77
C ALA A 784 -1.73 49.35 0.13
N PRO A 785 -1.60 48.01 0.27
CA PRO A 785 -2.51 47.22 1.10
C PRO A 785 -2.19 47.34 2.59
N GLY A 786 -3.21 47.11 3.40
CA GLY A 786 -3.10 47.16 4.85
C GLY A 786 -4.30 47.86 5.48
N ARG A 787 -4.40 47.69 6.80
CA ARG A 787 -5.41 48.37 7.59
C ARG A 787 -4.86 49.73 7.99
N THR A 788 -5.31 50.78 7.33
CA THR A 788 -4.89 52.15 7.67
C THR A 788 -5.88 52.73 8.67
N ALA A 789 -5.36 53.16 9.81
CA ALA A 789 -6.09 53.90 10.81
C ALA A 789 -6.25 55.35 10.33
N LEU A 790 -7.49 55.76 10.05
CA LEU A 790 -7.86 57.15 9.98
C LEU A 790 -8.20 57.62 11.39
N THR A 791 -7.42 58.57 11.88
CA THR A 791 -7.65 59.12 13.21
C THR A 791 -8.63 60.27 13.11
N VAL A 792 -9.81 60.11 13.70
CA VAL A 792 -10.78 61.18 13.92
C VAL A 792 -10.53 61.77 15.30
N GLN A 793 -10.11 63.03 15.35
CA GLN A 793 -9.91 63.75 16.61
C GLN A 793 -11.05 64.73 16.85
N VAL A 794 -11.59 64.68 18.06
CA VAL A 794 -12.51 65.68 18.59
C VAL A 794 -11.72 66.52 19.61
N GLU A 795 -11.74 67.83 19.42
CA GLU A 795 -11.10 68.77 20.33
C GLU A 795 -12.10 69.68 21.02
N LYS A 796 -11.71 70.16 22.20
CA LYS A 796 -12.34 71.29 22.91
C LYS A 796 -11.22 72.20 23.39
N ASP A 797 -11.31 73.50 23.07
CA ASP A 797 -10.34 74.52 23.48
C ASP A 797 -8.88 74.21 23.09
N GLY A 798 -8.67 73.54 21.95
CA GLY A 798 -7.34 73.18 21.41
C GLY A 798 -6.72 71.90 22.00
N GLU A 799 -7.41 71.24 22.94
CA GLU A 799 -7.02 69.94 23.47
C GLU A 799 -7.92 68.82 22.94
N ILE A 800 -7.31 67.69 22.55
CA ILE A 800 -8.02 66.49 22.11
C ILE A 800 -8.74 65.87 23.30
N THR A 801 -10.07 65.88 23.29
CA THR A 801 -10.92 65.33 24.36
C THR A 801 -11.42 63.92 24.05
N LYS A 802 -11.65 63.61 22.78
CA LYS A 802 -12.04 62.27 22.30
C LYS A 802 -11.30 61.94 21.02
N GLN A 803 -11.01 60.66 20.83
CA GLN A 803 -10.39 60.17 19.62
C GLN A 803 -11.11 58.90 19.17
N GLY A 804 -11.34 58.79 17.88
CA GLY A 804 -11.91 57.61 17.25
C GLY A 804 -11.03 57.18 16.10
N THR A 805 -10.83 55.88 15.93
CA THR A 805 -10.11 55.36 14.77
C THR A 805 -11.09 54.69 13.84
N ILE A 806 -11.21 55.21 12.63
CA ILE A 806 -11.89 54.52 11.54
C ILE A 806 -10.82 53.71 10.82
N PHE A 807 -11.01 52.39 10.78
CA PHE A 807 -10.11 51.54 10.03
C PHE A 807 -10.60 51.42 8.61
N VAL A 808 -9.79 51.91 7.68
CA VAL A 808 -9.96 51.63 6.27
C VAL A 808 -9.06 50.45 5.94
N THR A 809 -9.67 49.29 5.71
CA THR A 809 -8.93 48.13 5.25
C THR A 809 -8.78 48.25 3.75
N VAL A 810 -7.55 48.52 3.30
CA VAL A 810 -7.20 48.40 1.89
C VAL A 810 -6.77 46.97 1.65
N HIS A 811 -7.58 46.22 0.92
CA HIS A 811 -7.23 44.85 0.60
C HIS A 811 -6.11 44.82 -0.46
N PRO A 812 -5.11 43.91 -0.33
CA PRO A 812 -4.18 43.58 -1.41
C PRO A 812 -4.92 43.28 -2.70
N ALA A 813 -4.28 43.58 -3.83
CA ALA A 813 -4.69 42.96 -5.07
C ALA A 813 -4.65 41.43 -4.88
N LEU A 814 -5.74 40.76 -5.26
CA LEU A 814 -5.89 39.33 -5.01
C LEU A 814 -5.27 38.53 -6.15
N ILE A 815 -4.59 37.44 -5.80
CA ILE A 815 -4.37 36.33 -6.70
C ILE A 815 -5.64 35.48 -6.61
N THR A 816 -6.50 35.64 -7.61
CA THR A 816 -7.83 34.99 -7.65
C THR A 816 -7.76 33.56 -8.20
N SER A 817 -6.64 33.18 -8.79
CA SER A 817 -6.35 31.84 -9.29
C SER A 817 -4.84 31.63 -9.41
N ALA A 818 -4.36 30.44 -9.10
CA ALA A 818 -3.00 30.01 -9.44
C ALA A 818 -3.04 28.65 -10.14
N SER A 819 -2.10 28.44 -11.05
CA SER A 819 -1.83 27.18 -11.71
C SER A 819 -0.35 26.85 -11.59
N VAL A 820 -0.01 25.57 -11.61
CA VAL A 820 1.36 25.06 -11.77
C VAL A 820 1.39 24.07 -12.91
N THR A 821 2.49 24.06 -13.68
CA THR A 821 2.68 23.07 -14.75
C THR A 821 3.59 21.96 -14.24
N MET A 822 3.07 20.73 -14.14
CA MET A 822 3.80 19.56 -13.66
C MET A 822 3.64 18.39 -14.63
N ILE A 823 4.63 17.51 -14.64
CA ILE A 823 4.65 16.26 -15.38
C ILE A 823 4.36 15.13 -14.39
N ALA A 824 3.51 14.18 -14.79
CA ALA A 824 3.20 13.03 -13.95
C ALA A 824 4.47 12.20 -13.68
N PRO A 825 4.63 11.63 -12.46
CA PRO A 825 5.67 10.66 -12.18
C PRO A 825 5.59 9.48 -13.15
N GLU A 826 6.68 9.24 -13.87
CA GLU A 826 6.84 8.06 -14.72
C GLU A 826 7.88 7.13 -14.08
N THR A 827 7.58 5.83 -14.07
CA THR A 827 8.48 4.81 -13.53
C THR A 827 9.88 4.95 -14.16
N GLY A 828 10.91 5.14 -13.33
CA GLY A 828 12.30 5.31 -13.78
C GLY A 828 12.71 6.75 -14.15
N ALA A 829 11.79 7.71 -14.14
CA ALA A 829 12.10 9.14 -14.33
C ALA A 829 12.57 9.80 -13.02
N THR A 830 13.33 10.89 -13.12
CA THR A 830 13.72 11.71 -11.97
C THR A 830 12.63 12.75 -11.66
N PRO A 831 12.35 13.03 -10.37
CA PRO A 831 11.36 14.04 -10.01
C PRO A 831 11.73 15.44 -10.50
N GLN A 832 10.73 16.22 -10.91
CA GLN A 832 10.92 17.63 -11.23
C GLN A 832 11.32 18.43 -9.98
N THR A 833 12.27 19.33 -10.15
CA THR A 833 12.70 20.30 -9.14
C THR A 833 11.76 21.52 -9.10
N ALA A 834 11.75 22.25 -7.98
CA ALA A 834 10.97 23.49 -7.86
C ALA A 834 11.34 24.53 -8.94
N ALA A 835 12.61 24.58 -9.35
CA ALA A 835 13.09 25.49 -10.38
C ALA A 835 12.58 25.11 -11.78
N GLU A 836 12.49 23.83 -12.10
CA GLU A 836 11.93 23.35 -13.37
C GLU A 836 10.42 23.62 -13.46
N ILE A 837 9.69 23.43 -12.36
CA ILE A 837 8.26 23.73 -12.28
C ILE A 837 8.02 25.25 -12.35
N GLU A 838 8.84 26.07 -11.67
CA GLU A 838 8.76 27.53 -11.78
C GLU A 838 8.99 28.01 -13.22
N SER A 839 10.01 27.46 -13.89
CA SER A 839 10.33 27.78 -15.29
C SER A 839 9.19 27.40 -16.24
N ALA A 840 8.57 26.23 -16.02
CA ALA A 840 7.44 25.74 -16.81
C ALA A 840 6.12 26.47 -16.53
N THR A 841 5.93 26.98 -15.31
CA THR A 841 4.71 27.69 -14.90
C THR A 841 4.73 29.17 -15.29
N GLY A 842 5.88 29.86 -15.09
CA GLY A 842 6.11 31.22 -15.56
C GLY A 842 5.06 32.26 -15.13
N ASN A 843 4.80 32.40 -13.81
CA ASN A 843 3.77 33.33 -13.31
C ASN A 843 4.35 34.66 -12.79
N ALA A 844 3.68 35.78 -13.06
CA ALA A 844 4.12 37.12 -12.64
C ALA A 844 3.82 37.45 -11.16
N ASP A 845 2.87 36.73 -10.54
CA ASP A 845 2.28 37.05 -9.24
C ASP A 845 2.68 36.08 -8.11
N TYR A 846 3.32 34.95 -8.43
CA TYR A 846 3.84 33.99 -7.45
C TYR A 846 5.02 33.16 -8.01
N THR A 847 5.86 32.63 -7.11
CA THR A 847 6.94 31.66 -7.36
C THR A 847 6.59 30.30 -6.76
N VAL A 848 7.02 29.22 -7.40
CA VAL A 848 7.14 27.88 -6.79
C VAL A 848 8.37 27.86 -5.87
N ALA A 849 8.14 27.84 -4.56
CA ALA A 849 9.18 27.94 -3.54
C ALA A 849 9.80 26.57 -3.20
N SER A 850 8.99 25.52 -3.13
CA SER A 850 9.47 24.16 -2.92
C SER A 850 8.51 23.12 -3.47
N ILE A 851 9.04 21.93 -3.71
CA ILE A 851 8.31 20.70 -3.98
C ILE A 851 8.91 19.59 -3.13
N ILE A 852 8.07 18.81 -2.45
CA ILE A 852 8.47 17.67 -1.62
C ILE A 852 7.68 16.45 -2.08
N TRP A 853 8.38 15.36 -2.38
CA TRP A 853 7.77 14.08 -2.74
C TRP A 853 7.75 13.17 -1.51
N ASN A 854 6.60 12.56 -1.20
CA ASN A 854 6.39 11.79 0.04
C ASN A 854 6.92 10.34 0.02
N GLU A 855 7.10 9.74 -1.15
CA GLU A 855 7.52 8.34 -1.28
C GLU A 855 9.02 8.19 -1.57
N GLU A 856 9.60 7.10 -1.07
CA GLU A 856 11.02 6.81 -1.21
C GLU A 856 11.41 6.54 -2.67
N LEU A 857 12.30 7.36 -3.24
CA LEU A 857 12.86 7.17 -4.58
C LEU A 857 13.85 5.99 -4.63
N THR A 858 14.27 5.57 -5.81
CA THR A 858 15.40 4.63 -5.95
C THR A 858 16.70 5.24 -5.40
N ALA A 859 17.73 4.42 -5.18
CA ALA A 859 19.06 4.91 -4.78
C ALA A 859 19.69 5.90 -5.79
N GLU A 860 19.17 5.94 -7.03
CA GLU A 860 19.56 6.86 -8.10
C GLU A 860 18.67 8.12 -8.16
N GLY A 861 17.69 8.26 -7.26
CA GLY A 861 16.77 9.40 -7.20
C GLY A 861 15.64 9.36 -8.25
N LYS A 862 15.18 8.17 -8.64
CA LYS A 862 14.09 7.98 -9.64
C LYS A 862 12.80 7.44 -9.01
N PHE A 863 11.67 7.66 -9.67
CA PHE A 863 10.38 7.09 -9.27
C PHE A 863 10.37 5.56 -9.43
N LYS A 864 9.83 4.86 -8.43
CA LYS A 864 9.62 3.41 -8.37
C LYS A 864 8.27 3.04 -9.01
N PRO A 865 8.13 1.82 -9.55
CA PRO A 865 6.84 1.31 -10.04
C PRO A 865 5.87 1.03 -8.89
N SER A 866 4.58 0.95 -9.20
CA SER A 866 3.51 0.57 -8.28
C SER A 866 3.47 1.42 -7.00
N GLN A 867 3.78 2.71 -7.12
CA GLN A 867 3.75 3.66 -6.01
C GLN A 867 2.91 4.88 -6.33
N ILE A 868 2.09 5.28 -5.37
CA ILE A 868 1.35 6.54 -5.40
C ILE A 868 2.30 7.62 -4.90
N TYR A 869 2.70 8.52 -5.79
CA TYR A 869 3.52 9.66 -5.41
C TYR A 869 2.63 10.86 -5.10
N THR A 870 2.92 11.54 -3.98
CA THR A 870 2.36 12.85 -3.68
C THR A 870 3.46 13.91 -3.69
N ALA A 871 3.20 15.00 -4.40
CA ALA A 871 4.03 16.19 -4.44
C ALA A 871 3.37 17.29 -3.62
N THR A 872 3.98 17.69 -2.51
CA THR A 872 3.59 18.90 -1.78
C THR A 872 4.31 20.09 -2.39
N VAL A 873 3.55 20.98 -3.02
CA VAL A 873 4.03 22.18 -3.70
C VAL A 873 3.71 23.41 -2.87
N VAL A 874 4.70 24.28 -2.69
CA VAL A 874 4.56 25.55 -1.98
C VAL A 874 4.68 26.70 -2.96
N LEU A 875 3.66 27.55 -3.04
CA LEU A 875 3.71 28.82 -3.77
C LEU A 875 3.90 29.98 -2.80
N VAL A 876 4.72 30.94 -3.20
CA VAL A 876 4.93 32.20 -2.48
C VAL A 876 4.61 33.35 -3.42
N SER A 877 3.85 34.34 -2.98
CA SER A 877 3.44 35.49 -3.80
C SER A 877 4.61 36.41 -4.12
N LYS A 878 4.65 36.87 -5.38
CA LYS A 878 5.44 37.99 -5.88
C LYS A 878 4.63 39.29 -5.69
N ASN A 879 5.32 40.41 -5.47
CA ASN A 879 4.73 41.76 -5.44
C ASN A 879 3.65 42.01 -4.35
N ASN A 880 3.72 41.34 -3.20
CA ASN A 880 2.83 41.54 -2.04
C ASN A 880 1.32 41.39 -2.34
N LYS A 881 0.95 40.54 -3.31
CA LYS A 881 -0.45 40.14 -3.51
C LYS A 881 -0.85 39.06 -2.51
N ALA A 882 -2.13 38.96 -2.19
CA ALA A 882 -2.63 37.92 -1.28
C ALA A 882 -3.44 36.88 -2.07
N PHE A 883 -3.28 35.61 -1.72
CA PHE A 883 -4.15 34.56 -2.25
C PHE A 883 -5.54 34.67 -1.62
N GLN A 884 -6.59 34.64 -2.45
CA GLN A 884 -7.96 34.83 -2.00
C GLN A 884 -8.47 33.62 -1.20
N THR A 885 -9.05 33.89 -0.03
CA THR A 885 -9.75 32.90 0.81
C THR A 885 -10.90 32.23 0.04
N GLY A 886 -10.90 30.90 0.00
CA GLY A 886 -11.97 30.10 -0.61
C GLY A 886 -12.02 30.07 -2.15
N ALA A 887 -11.07 30.71 -2.84
CA ALA A 887 -10.99 30.71 -4.31
C ALA A 887 -9.75 30.00 -4.87
N PHE A 888 -8.95 29.36 -4.01
CA PHE A 888 -7.66 28.80 -4.39
C PHE A 888 -7.75 27.27 -4.57
N TYR A 889 -7.80 26.84 -5.83
CA TYR A 889 -7.59 25.46 -6.26
C TYR A 889 -6.45 25.51 -7.29
N PRO A 890 -5.21 25.21 -6.89
CA PRO A 890 -4.09 25.23 -7.81
C PRO A 890 -4.35 24.19 -8.90
N THR A 891 -4.52 24.65 -10.13
CA THR A 891 -4.68 23.75 -11.27
C THR A 891 -3.32 23.24 -11.70
N VAL A 892 -3.18 21.92 -11.75
CA VAL A 892 -2.00 21.25 -12.29
C VAL A 892 -2.23 21.06 -13.80
N THR A 893 -1.41 21.70 -14.62
CA THR A 893 -1.45 21.56 -16.08
C THR A 893 -0.28 20.70 -16.56
N GLY A 894 -0.51 19.80 -17.52
CA GLY A 894 0.56 18.97 -18.12
C GLY A 894 0.68 17.53 -17.61
N ALA A 895 -0.13 17.12 -16.63
CA ALA A 895 -0.26 15.73 -16.20
C ALA A 895 -1.57 15.14 -16.73
N GLU A 896 -1.52 13.99 -17.41
CA GLU A 896 -2.72 13.29 -17.91
C GLU A 896 -3.57 12.70 -16.76
N SER A 897 -2.97 12.53 -15.59
CA SER A 897 -3.61 11.92 -14.43
C SER A 897 -3.10 12.52 -13.11
N VAL A 898 -3.97 13.26 -12.44
CA VAL A 898 -3.80 13.69 -11.05
C VAL A 898 -4.95 13.05 -10.29
N SER A 899 -4.64 12.27 -9.26
CA SER A 899 -5.67 11.60 -8.47
C SER A 899 -6.37 12.64 -7.61
N GLU A 900 -5.67 13.38 -6.74
CA GLU A 900 -6.27 14.38 -5.86
C GLU A 900 -5.38 15.61 -5.66
N THR A 901 -5.94 16.81 -5.77
CA THR A 901 -5.27 18.05 -5.33
C THR A 901 -5.91 18.50 -4.01
N THR A 902 -5.26 18.22 -2.89
CA THR A 902 -5.68 18.72 -1.58
C THR A 902 -4.96 20.03 -1.29
N THR A 903 -5.71 21.08 -0.99
CA THR A 903 -5.15 22.35 -0.57
C THR A 903 -5.25 22.41 0.96
N SER A 904 -4.12 22.34 1.67
CA SER A 904 -4.06 22.45 3.11
C SER A 904 -3.33 23.73 3.51
N GLY A 905 -3.99 24.55 4.33
CA GLY A 905 -3.44 25.81 4.83
C GLY A 905 -4.54 26.82 5.20
N THR A 906 -4.36 27.48 6.33
CA THR A 906 -5.26 28.58 6.76
C THR A 906 -5.13 29.75 5.80
N SER A 907 -6.26 30.14 5.22
CA SER A 907 -6.34 31.00 4.06
C SER A 907 -6.39 32.49 4.42
N VAL A 908 -5.22 33.09 4.71
CA VAL A 908 -4.90 34.52 4.45
C VAL A 908 -3.36 34.67 4.44
N GLY A 909 -2.73 35.01 3.30
CA GLY A 909 -1.29 35.28 3.28
C GLY A 909 -0.63 35.41 1.90
N ASN A 910 0.69 35.55 1.90
CA ASN A 910 1.57 35.57 0.72
C ASN A 910 2.05 34.16 0.32
N ARG A 911 1.41 33.10 0.81
CA ARG A 911 1.87 31.72 0.61
C ARG A 911 0.69 30.74 0.56
N VAL A 912 0.79 29.73 -0.29
CA VAL A 912 -0.13 28.59 -0.32
C VAL A 912 0.65 27.28 -0.41
N VAL A 913 0.17 26.27 0.31
CA VAL A 913 0.64 24.89 0.21
C VAL A 913 -0.49 24.05 -0.35
N PHE A 914 -0.15 23.15 -1.27
CA PHE A 914 -1.08 22.14 -1.75
C PHE A 914 -0.33 20.87 -2.08
N THR A 915 -1.03 19.75 -1.94
CA THR A 915 -0.50 18.44 -2.25
C THR A 915 -1.20 17.92 -3.50
N VAL A 916 -0.39 17.52 -4.47
CA VAL A 916 -0.81 16.87 -5.71
C VAL A 916 -0.52 15.40 -5.55
N THR A 917 -1.56 14.57 -5.50
CA THR A 917 -1.44 13.11 -5.51
C THR A 917 -1.52 12.67 -6.96
N PHE A 918 -0.53 11.92 -7.41
CA PHE A 918 -0.53 11.26 -8.71
C PHE A 918 -1.05 9.83 -8.53
N PRO A 919 -1.69 9.23 -9.54
CA PRO A 919 -2.05 7.82 -9.48
C PRO A 919 -0.81 6.94 -9.32
N GLU A 920 -1.05 5.67 -9.00
CA GLU A 920 0.00 4.66 -8.92
C GLU A 920 0.82 4.64 -10.22
N THR A 921 2.14 4.77 -10.12
CA THR A 921 3.06 4.64 -11.25
C THR A 921 2.93 3.24 -11.86
N GLU A 922 2.85 3.15 -13.18
CA GLU A 922 2.65 1.86 -13.85
C GLU A 922 3.74 0.85 -13.45
N ALA A 923 3.30 -0.36 -13.14
CA ALA A 923 4.20 -1.47 -12.86
C ALA A 923 5.10 -1.71 -14.08
N LEU A 924 6.42 -1.77 -13.86
CA LEU A 924 7.33 -2.21 -14.91
C LEU A 924 7.07 -3.71 -15.15
N VAL A 925 6.34 -4.02 -16.22
CA VAL A 925 6.21 -5.39 -16.71
C VAL A 925 7.56 -5.81 -17.25
N VAL A 926 8.26 -6.71 -16.56
CA VAL A 926 9.48 -7.32 -17.10
C VAL A 926 9.06 -8.32 -18.18
N LEU A 927 9.18 -7.91 -19.44
CA LEU A 927 8.87 -8.75 -20.59
C LEU A 927 10.07 -9.64 -20.97
N ASP A 928 10.27 -10.73 -20.23
CA ASP A 928 11.29 -11.76 -20.48
C ASP A 928 10.91 -12.76 -21.59
N SER A 929 9.96 -12.41 -22.47
CA SER A 929 9.57 -13.24 -23.60
C SER A 929 10.77 -13.56 -24.51
N THR A 930 10.76 -14.72 -25.16
CA THR A 930 11.94 -15.19 -25.92
C THR A 930 11.57 -15.54 -27.36
N ILE A 931 12.54 -15.36 -28.26
CA ILE A 931 12.47 -15.82 -29.65
C ILE A 931 13.60 -16.82 -29.91
N THR A 932 13.26 -17.98 -30.44
CA THR A 932 14.23 -19.02 -30.82
C THR A 932 13.91 -19.57 -32.20
N GLN A 933 14.86 -20.24 -32.84
CA GLN A 933 14.56 -21.02 -34.04
C GLN A 933 13.51 -22.09 -33.71
N ASP A 934 12.59 -22.34 -34.63
CA ASP A 934 11.74 -23.52 -34.57
C ASP A 934 12.58 -24.79 -34.76
N PRO A 935 12.57 -25.76 -33.81
CA PRO A 935 13.26 -27.03 -33.94
C PRO A 935 12.86 -27.86 -35.18
N GLY A 936 11.67 -27.61 -35.75
CA GLY A 936 11.15 -28.32 -36.91
C GLY A 936 11.83 -27.91 -38.22
N LYS A 937 13.05 -28.41 -38.50
CA LYS A 937 13.78 -28.29 -39.79
C LYS A 937 13.47 -27.02 -40.62
N THR A 938 13.47 -25.83 -40.03
CA THR A 938 13.21 -24.57 -40.75
C THR A 938 14.51 -23.84 -41.04
N GLY A 939 14.65 -23.31 -42.26
CA GLY A 939 15.85 -22.61 -42.71
C GLY A 939 16.87 -23.48 -43.45
N GLY A 940 16.70 -24.81 -43.53
CA GLY A 940 17.62 -25.71 -44.25
C GLY A 940 18.80 -26.22 -43.43
N ASP A 941 19.41 -27.34 -43.87
CA ASP A 941 20.45 -28.07 -43.12
C ASP A 941 21.78 -27.30 -42.98
N THR A 942 22.01 -26.30 -43.84
CA THR A 942 23.22 -25.48 -43.85
C THR A 942 23.01 -24.09 -43.25
N ALA A 943 21.78 -23.73 -42.86
CA ALA A 943 21.51 -22.43 -42.28
C ALA A 943 22.04 -22.31 -40.85
N THR A 944 22.59 -21.14 -40.54
CA THR A 944 23.05 -20.76 -39.22
C THR A 944 22.13 -19.71 -38.63
N VAL A 945 21.93 -19.77 -37.32
CA VAL A 945 21.01 -18.87 -36.60
C VAL A 945 21.72 -18.17 -35.47
N THR A 946 21.57 -16.85 -35.40
CA THR A 946 22.03 -16.02 -34.29
C THR A 946 20.86 -15.29 -33.65
N VAL A 947 20.77 -15.34 -32.32
CA VAL A 947 19.73 -14.64 -31.55
C VAL A 947 20.39 -13.57 -30.67
N GLU A 948 19.94 -12.32 -30.82
CA GLU A 948 20.38 -11.18 -30.02
C GLU A 948 19.14 -10.41 -29.52
N GLY A 949 18.82 -10.58 -28.23
CA GLY A 949 17.58 -10.04 -27.65
C GLY A 949 16.33 -10.62 -28.32
N LYS A 950 15.48 -9.74 -28.87
CA LYS A 950 14.24 -10.10 -29.60
C LYS A 950 14.47 -10.21 -31.12
N THR A 951 15.72 -10.21 -31.57
CA THR A 951 16.10 -10.34 -32.98
C THR A 951 16.72 -11.71 -33.25
N ILE A 952 16.25 -12.37 -34.30
CA ILE A 952 16.80 -13.64 -34.79
C ILE A 952 17.24 -13.47 -36.24
N THR A 953 18.46 -13.87 -36.55
CA THR A 953 19.06 -13.75 -37.90
C THR A 953 19.35 -15.14 -38.46
N PHE A 954 18.85 -15.41 -39.67
CA PHE A 954 19.13 -16.62 -40.45
C PHE A 954 20.14 -16.29 -41.57
N ASP A 955 21.17 -17.12 -41.72
CA ASP A 955 22.18 -17.01 -42.78
C ASP A 955 22.47 -18.40 -43.37
N GLY A 956 22.98 -18.49 -44.60
CA GLY A 956 23.14 -19.75 -45.36
C GLY A 956 21.99 -20.04 -46.33
N GLU A 957 21.82 -21.30 -46.77
CA GLU A 957 20.81 -21.67 -47.76
C GLU A 957 19.45 -21.96 -47.11
N ILE A 958 18.42 -21.16 -47.44
CA ILE A 958 17.06 -21.31 -46.95
C ILE A 958 16.31 -22.35 -47.77
N ALA A 959 15.94 -23.45 -47.13
CA ALA A 959 15.28 -24.59 -47.77
C ALA A 959 13.92 -24.26 -48.41
N TYR A 960 13.59 -25.01 -49.47
CA TYR A 960 12.32 -24.98 -50.16
C TYR A 960 11.40 -26.08 -49.62
N TYR A 961 10.19 -25.70 -49.22
CA TYR A 961 9.19 -26.64 -48.73
C TYR A 961 8.06 -26.75 -49.75
N GLU A 962 7.71 -27.97 -50.11
CA GLU A 962 6.47 -28.25 -50.83
C GLU A 962 5.27 -28.12 -49.88
N LYS A 963 4.11 -27.76 -50.42
CA LYS A 963 2.87 -27.70 -49.65
C LYS A 963 2.55 -29.09 -49.07
N ASP A 964 2.69 -29.24 -47.76
CA ASP A 964 2.26 -30.44 -47.07
C ASP A 964 0.73 -30.43 -46.93
N SER A 965 0.06 -31.48 -47.42
CA SER A 965 -1.39 -31.60 -47.36
C SER A 965 -1.89 -32.26 -46.06
N THR A 966 -0.97 -32.70 -45.20
CA THR A 966 -1.27 -33.56 -44.05
C THR A 966 -1.04 -32.91 -42.68
N GLU A 967 -0.28 -31.81 -42.58
CA GLU A 967 -0.03 -31.08 -41.33
C GLU A 967 -0.79 -29.74 -41.26
N PRO A 968 -1.64 -29.50 -40.24
CA PRO A 968 -2.21 -28.18 -40.01
C PRO A 968 -1.14 -27.23 -39.46
N GLY A 969 -0.79 -26.19 -40.21
CA GLY A 969 -0.03 -25.05 -39.67
C GLY A 969 1.20 -24.62 -40.46
N PHE A 970 1.85 -25.51 -41.23
CA PHE A 970 3.01 -25.14 -42.05
C PHE A 970 3.38 -26.23 -43.09
N PRO A 971 3.81 -25.88 -44.33
CA PRO A 971 3.63 -24.60 -45.03
C PRO A 971 2.26 -24.53 -45.77
N PRO A 972 1.57 -23.36 -45.78
CA PRO A 972 0.25 -23.24 -46.43
C PRO A 972 0.31 -23.28 -47.96
N VAL A 973 1.46 -22.89 -48.54
CA VAL A 973 1.79 -22.94 -49.97
C VAL A 973 3.28 -23.23 -50.14
N SER A 974 3.67 -23.86 -51.25
CA SER A 974 5.09 -24.16 -51.51
C SER A 974 5.96 -22.89 -51.56
N GLY A 975 7.21 -22.98 -51.08
CA GLY A 975 8.17 -21.88 -51.07
C GLY A 975 9.27 -22.02 -50.01
N ASN A 976 10.16 -21.02 -49.95
CA ASN A 976 11.22 -20.95 -48.93
C ASN A 976 10.71 -20.23 -47.67
N TYR A 977 11.02 -20.79 -46.50
CA TYR A 977 10.50 -20.30 -45.22
C TYR A 977 11.54 -20.45 -44.11
N VAL A 978 11.47 -19.55 -43.14
CA VAL A 978 12.14 -19.66 -41.85
C VAL A 978 11.09 -19.75 -40.74
N GLY A 979 11.36 -20.52 -39.69
CA GLY A 979 10.43 -20.74 -38.59
C GLY A 979 11.02 -20.25 -37.28
N VAL A 980 10.23 -19.50 -36.52
CA VAL A 980 10.63 -19.02 -35.19
C VAL A 980 9.58 -19.39 -34.16
N LYS A 981 10.03 -19.71 -32.95
CA LYS A 981 9.20 -19.93 -31.78
C LYS A 981 9.23 -18.69 -30.89
N VAL A 982 8.06 -18.17 -30.54
CA VAL A 982 7.91 -17.02 -29.65
C VAL A 982 7.25 -17.48 -28.36
N THR A 983 7.92 -17.32 -27.23
CA THR A 983 7.43 -17.77 -25.91
C THR A 983 7.04 -16.56 -25.06
N ALA A 984 5.86 -16.61 -24.46
CA ALA A 984 5.30 -15.58 -23.58
C ALA A 984 6.19 -15.30 -22.36
N PRO A 985 6.17 -14.07 -21.81
CA PRO A 985 6.95 -13.71 -20.64
C PRO A 985 6.43 -14.44 -19.39
N THR A 986 7.33 -14.75 -18.46
CA THR A 986 7.04 -15.41 -17.19
C THR A 986 6.09 -14.54 -16.36
N GLY A 987 4.97 -15.11 -15.93
CA GLY A 987 3.98 -14.41 -15.10
C GLY A 987 2.83 -13.75 -15.88
N ILE A 988 2.90 -13.67 -17.21
CA ILE A 988 1.74 -13.34 -18.04
C ILE A 988 1.17 -14.62 -18.63
N THR A 989 -0.13 -14.85 -18.44
CA THR A 989 -0.86 -15.93 -19.10
C THR A 989 -1.62 -15.36 -20.29
N PRO A 990 -1.21 -15.64 -21.54
CA PRO A 990 -1.91 -15.17 -22.73
C PRO A 990 -3.38 -15.63 -22.74
N GLY A 991 -4.28 -14.76 -23.17
CA GLY A 991 -5.72 -14.96 -23.05
C GLY A 991 -6.53 -14.34 -24.19
N ALA A 992 -7.82 -14.11 -23.94
CA ALA A 992 -8.75 -13.62 -24.96
C ALA A 992 -8.41 -12.20 -25.49
N SER A 993 -7.64 -11.43 -24.73
CA SER A 993 -7.21 -10.08 -25.09
C SER A 993 -5.84 -10.03 -25.79
N THR A 994 -5.05 -11.10 -25.75
CA THR A 994 -3.71 -11.14 -26.36
C THR A 994 -3.79 -10.83 -27.85
N THR A 995 -2.97 -9.91 -28.34
CA THR A 995 -3.04 -9.44 -29.73
C THR A 995 -1.70 -9.60 -30.44
N LEU A 996 -1.72 -10.19 -31.64
CA LEU A 996 -0.57 -10.29 -32.54
C LEU A 996 -0.74 -9.31 -33.72
N GLU A 997 0.20 -8.40 -33.87
CA GLU A 997 0.24 -7.38 -34.91
C GLU A 997 1.37 -7.69 -35.89
N ILE A 998 1.02 -7.94 -37.14
CA ILE A 998 1.97 -8.19 -38.23
C ILE A 998 1.81 -7.06 -39.24
N SER A 999 2.92 -6.43 -39.63
CA SER A 999 2.88 -5.31 -40.58
C SER A 999 2.14 -5.68 -41.87
N GLY A 1000 1.16 -4.85 -42.25
CA GLY A 1000 0.34 -5.06 -43.45
C GLY A 1000 -0.80 -6.08 -43.33
N ARG A 1001 -1.14 -6.54 -42.11
CA ARG A 1001 -2.31 -7.39 -41.83
C ARG A 1001 -3.16 -6.81 -40.71
N ASP A 1002 -4.45 -7.17 -40.69
CA ASP A 1002 -5.32 -6.88 -39.56
C ASP A 1002 -4.81 -7.60 -38.30
N PRO A 1003 -4.83 -6.95 -37.12
CA PRO A 1003 -4.42 -7.57 -35.87
C PRO A 1003 -5.20 -8.84 -35.55
N ILE A 1004 -4.50 -9.88 -35.12
CA ILE A 1004 -5.11 -11.14 -34.68
C ILE A 1004 -5.33 -11.05 -33.17
N VAL A 1005 -6.58 -10.91 -32.74
CA VAL A 1005 -6.96 -10.79 -31.32
C VAL A 1005 -7.40 -12.14 -30.77
N GLY A 1006 -6.91 -12.50 -29.59
CA GLY A 1006 -7.24 -13.70 -28.84
C GLY A 1006 -6.22 -14.83 -29.00
N TRP A 1007 -5.62 -15.26 -27.90
CA TRP A 1007 -4.55 -16.28 -27.87
C TRP A 1007 -4.89 -17.58 -28.60
N ASN A 1008 -6.13 -18.06 -28.48
CA ASN A 1008 -6.57 -19.30 -29.14
C ASN A 1008 -6.57 -19.22 -30.67
N ASN A 1009 -6.44 -18.04 -31.26
CA ASN A 1009 -6.47 -17.86 -32.72
C ASN A 1009 -5.11 -18.05 -33.39
N PHE A 1010 -4.01 -18.09 -32.63
CA PHE A 1010 -2.67 -18.23 -33.19
C PHE A 1010 -1.67 -19.00 -32.29
N LYS A 1011 -2.11 -19.55 -31.16
CA LYS A 1011 -1.23 -20.35 -30.28
C LYS A 1011 -0.90 -21.73 -30.86
N ASP A 1012 0.30 -22.22 -30.58
CA ASP A 1012 0.72 -23.60 -30.87
C ASP A 1012 1.00 -24.40 -29.59
N GLY A 1013 1.11 -23.72 -28.45
CA GLY A 1013 1.21 -24.32 -27.11
C GLY A 1013 0.55 -23.45 -26.04
N ASP A 1014 0.68 -23.85 -24.78
CA ASP A 1014 0.04 -23.13 -23.66
C ASP A 1014 0.60 -21.70 -23.51
N ASN A 1015 1.87 -21.48 -23.83
CA ASN A 1015 2.57 -20.21 -23.65
C ASN A 1015 3.50 -19.84 -24.83
N TYR A 1016 3.34 -20.45 -26.00
CA TYR A 1016 4.11 -20.08 -27.19
C TYR A 1016 3.31 -20.25 -28.49
N PHE A 1017 3.80 -19.61 -29.55
CA PHE A 1017 3.36 -19.82 -30.92
C PHE A 1017 4.55 -19.86 -31.88
N PHE A 1018 4.35 -20.40 -33.08
CA PHE A 1018 5.30 -20.40 -34.17
C PHE A 1018 4.91 -19.39 -35.24
N TYR A 1019 5.90 -18.72 -35.83
CA TYR A 1019 5.70 -17.81 -36.96
C TYR A 1019 6.62 -18.18 -38.13
N TYR A 1020 6.02 -18.30 -39.30
CA TYR A 1020 6.65 -18.82 -40.51
C TYR A 1020 6.55 -17.84 -41.70
N PRO A 1021 7.37 -16.78 -41.74
CA PRO A 1021 7.38 -15.87 -42.89
C PRO A 1021 7.98 -16.54 -44.14
N LYS A 1022 7.34 -16.33 -45.29
CA LYS A 1022 7.86 -16.74 -46.60
C LYS A 1022 9.02 -15.82 -47.00
N VAL A 1023 10.19 -16.40 -47.25
CA VAL A 1023 11.38 -15.68 -47.71
C VAL A 1023 11.38 -15.63 -49.23
N THR A 1024 11.56 -14.43 -49.79
CA THR A 1024 11.54 -14.19 -51.25
C THR A 1024 12.84 -13.63 -51.80
N ALA A 1025 13.71 -13.10 -50.92
CA ALA A 1025 15.03 -12.58 -51.26
C ALA A 1025 15.97 -12.60 -50.04
N GLU A 1026 17.28 -12.55 -50.30
CA GLU A 1026 18.31 -12.28 -49.29
C GLU A 1026 18.15 -10.86 -48.70
N GLY A 1027 18.63 -10.63 -47.47
CA GLY A 1027 18.52 -9.32 -46.81
C GLY A 1027 17.12 -8.92 -46.34
N GLN A 1028 16.12 -9.80 -46.49
CA GLN A 1028 14.72 -9.51 -46.12
C GLN A 1028 14.55 -9.49 -44.59
N GLU A 1029 13.75 -8.54 -44.09
CA GLU A 1029 13.41 -8.44 -42.67
C GLU A 1029 11.90 -8.53 -42.44
N PHE A 1030 11.51 -9.18 -41.34
CA PHE A 1030 10.12 -9.29 -40.89
C PHE A 1030 10.03 -8.81 -39.45
N SER A 1031 9.01 -8.02 -39.13
CA SER A 1031 8.73 -7.57 -37.77
C SER A 1031 7.27 -7.76 -37.41
N PHE A 1032 7.04 -8.17 -36.16
CA PHE A 1032 5.71 -8.32 -35.58
C PHE A 1032 5.75 -7.96 -34.10
N THR A 1033 4.60 -7.54 -33.57
CA THR A 1033 4.45 -7.14 -32.17
C THR A 1033 3.40 -8.00 -31.48
N VAL A 1034 3.69 -8.45 -30.27
CA VAL A 1034 2.76 -9.20 -29.42
C VAL A 1034 2.40 -8.36 -28.21
N LYS A 1035 1.11 -8.07 -28.03
CA LYS A 1035 0.56 -7.45 -26.81
C LYS A 1035 0.04 -8.56 -25.92
N TRP A 1036 0.84 -8.98 -24.93
CA TRP A 1036 0.60 -10.22 -24.19
C TRP A 1036 -0.72 -10.24 -23.39
N ASP A 1037 -1.14 -9.11 -22.85
CA ASP A 1037 -2.44 -8.93 -22.17
C ASP A 1037 -3.46 -8.10 -22.98
N GLY A 1038 -3.09 -7.69 -24.20
CA GLY A 1038 -3.89 -6.85 -25.07
C GLY A 1038 -3.68 -5.35 -24.90
N THR A 1039 -2.79 -4.91 -24.01
CA THR A 1039 -2.43 -3.50 -23.81
C THR A 1039 -1.06 -3.17 -24.42
N ASP A 1040 -0.82 -1.88 -24.67
CA ASP A 1040 0.48 -1.40 -25.17
C ASP A 1040 1.60 -1.54 -24.12
N ALA A 1041 1.25 -1.62 -22.83
CA ALA A 1041 2.20 -1.83 -21.74
C ALA A 1041 2.85 -3.22 -21.74
N THR A 1042 2.24 -4.20 -22.44
CA THR A 1042 2.80 -5.56 -22.61
C THR A 1042 3.22 -5.85 -24.05
N ALA A 1043 3.51 -4.82 -24.84
CA ALA A 1043 3.95 -4.96 -26.23
C ALA A 1043 5.42 -5.38 -26.34
N ASP A 1044 5.69 -6.57 -26.89
CA ASP A 1044 7.02 -7.01 -27.34
C ASP A 1044 7.10 -7.00 -28.87
N THR A 1045 8.08 -6.30 -29.43
CA THR A 1045 8.38 -6.34 -30.87
C THR A 1045 9.54 -7.30 -31.16
N PHE A 1046 9.31 -8.22 -32.08
CA PHE A 1046 10.29 -9.20 -32.54
C PHE A 1046 10.72 -8.91 -33.97
N THR A 1047 11.96 -9.26 -34.30
CA THR A 1047 12.54 -9.07 -35.64
C THR A 1047 13.18 -10.36 -36.15
N ILE A 1048 12.83 -10.76 -37.37
CA ILE A 1048 13.45 -11.86 -38.10
C ILE A 1048 14.24 -11.26 -39.26
N LYS A 1049 15.54 -11.54 -39.33
CA LYS A 1049 16.43 -11.05 -40.39
C LYS A 1049 16.93 -12.21 -41.23
N ILE A 1050 16.91 -12.05 -42.54
CA ILE A 1050 17.63 -12.89 -43.48
C ILE A 1050 18.92 -12.15 -43.82
N ALA A 1051 20.07 -12.76 -43.57
CA ALA A 1051 21.36 -12.16 -43.86
C ALA A 1051 21.48 -11.82 -45.36
N GLY A 1052 22.24 -10.78 -45.68
CA GLY A 1052 22.51 -10.41 -47.08
C GLY A 1052 23.39 -11.43 -47.83
N THR A 1053 23.91 -12.44 -47.12
CA THR A 1053 24.72 -13.55 -47.65
C THR A 1053 23.93 -14.86 -47.81
N ALA A 1054 22.64 -14.88 -47.44
CA ALA A 1054 21.80 -16.06 -47.52
C ALA A 1054 21.38 -16.39 -48.96
N THR A 1055 21.21 -17.67 -49.28
CA THR A 1055 20.72 -18.13 -50.60
C THR A 1055 19.37 -18.86 -50.47
N LEU A 1056 18.62 -19.02 -51.56
CA LEU A 1056 17.33 -19.74 -51.56
C LEU A 1056 17.43 -21.05 -52.37
N GLU A 1057 16.98 -22.17 -51.79
CA GLU A 1057 16.88 -23.46 -52.49
C GLU A 1057 15.80 -23.39 -53.60
N SER A 1058 16.05 -24.07 -54.73
CA SER A 1058 15.15 -24.09 -55.90
C SER A 1058 14.02 -25.13 -55.78
N ALA A 1059 12.86 -24.85 -56.39
CA ALA A 1059 11.71 -25.76 -56.39
C ALA A 1059 11.98 -27.10 -57.15
N PRO A 1060 11.49 -28.25 -56.65
CA PRO A 1060 11.52 -29.53 -57.37
C PRO A 1060 10.71 -29.53 -58.68
N VAL A 1061 11.13 -30.32 -59.68
CA VAL A 1061 10.39 -30.51 -60.96
C VAL A 1061 9.58 -31.83 -60.90
N PRO A 1062 8.25 -31.85 -61.13
CA PRO A 1062 7.43 -33.06 -60.99
C PRO A 1062 7.53 -34.03 -62.19
N VAL A 1063 7.45 -35.35 -61.93
CA VAL A 1063 7.36 -36.44 -62.94
C VAL A 1063 5.94 -37.04 -62.89
N VAL A 1064 5.27 -37.21 -64.04
CA VAL A 1064 3.91 -37.80 -64.14
C VAL A 1064 3.98 -39.14 -64.87
N SER A 1065 3.26 -40.17 -64.41
CA SER A 1065 3.26 -41.52 -64.98
C SER A 1065 1.89 -41.92 -65.56
N GLY A 1066 1.85 -42.40 -66.82
CA GLY A 1066 0.65 -43.02 -67.43
C GLY A 1066 0.39 -44.45 -66.91
N SER A 1067 -0.68 -45.10 -67.40
CA SER A 1067 -1.11 -46.44 -66.96
C SER A 1067 -1.21 -47.44 -68.12
N ILE A 1068 -1.11 -48.74 -67.83
CA ILE A 1068 -1.32 -49.82 -68.81
C ILE A 1068 -2.47 -50.74 -68.36
N ALA A 1069 -3.29 -51.18 -69.30
CA ALA A 1069 -4.40 -52.10 -69.09
C ALA A 1069 -4.40 -53.22 -70.15
N ARG A 1070 -5.21 -54.27 -69.93
CA ARG A 1070 -5.52 -55.26 -70.97
C ARG A 1070 -6.51 -54.63 -71.94
N ASP A 1071 -6.25 -54.70 -73.25
CA ASP A 1071 -7.25 -54.36 -74.26
C ASP A 1071 -8.36 -55.44 -74.25
N PRO A 1072 -9.60 -55.14 -73.83
CA PRO A 1072 -10.66 -56.14 -73.73
C PRO A 1072 -11.16 -56.63 -75.08
N ALA A 1073 -11.04 -55.81 -76.13
CA ALA A 1073 -11.61 -56.07 -77.45
C ALA A 1073 -10.69 -56.93 -78.32
N ASN A 1074 -9.37 -56.81 -78.16
CA ASN A 1074 -8.39 -57.43 -79.07
C ASN A 1074 -7.37 -58.37 -78.42
N THR A 1075 -7.62 -58.85 -77.20
CA THR A 1075 -6.66 -59.69 -76.45
C THR A 1075 -7.13 -61.10 -76.13
N GLY A 1076 -6.71 -62.07 -76.97
CA GLY A 1076 -6.62 -63.49 -76.63
C GLY A 1076 -7.95 -64.25 -76.40
N GLY A 1077 -7.92 -65.59 -76.30
CA GLY A 1077 -9.11 -66.44 -76.23
C GLY A 1077 -9.93 -66.24 -74.93
N GLU A 1078 -11.17 -66.74 -74.91
CA GLU A 1078 -12.14 -66.51 -73.80
C GLU A 1078 -11.60 -66.90 -72.41
N ASP A 1079 -10.63 -67.81 -72.36
CA ASP A 1079 -10.04 -68.33 -71.12
C ASP A 1079 -8.64 -67.75 -70.79
N LEU A 1080 -8.15 -66.72 -71.50
CA LEU A 1080 -6.83 -66.13 -71.24
C LEU A 1080 -6.84 -65.27 -69.96
N THR A 1081 -6.08 -65.72 -68.97
CA THR A 1081 -5.90 -65.09 -67.66
C THR A 1081 -4.72 -64.12 -67.69
N VAL A 1082 -4.95 -62.90 -67.20
CA VAL A 1082 -3.99 -61.79 -67.22
C VAL A 1082 -3.84 -61.22 -65.82
N ASN A 1083 -2.62 -60.92 -65.42
CA ASN A 1083 -2.31 -60.16 -64.22
C ASN A 1083 -1.68 -58.82 -64.60
N ILE A 1084 -2.12 -57.75 -63.96
CA ILE A 1084 -1.62 -56.39 -64.18
C ILE A 1084 -1.14 -55.88 -62.84
N ASP A 1085 0.14 -55.55 -62.77
CA ASP A 1085 0.79 -55.00 -61.57
C ASP A 1085 1.52 -53.72 -61.96
N GLY A 1086 0.97 -52.58 -61.52
CA GLY A 1086 1.41 -51.26 -61.96
C GLY A 1086 1.42 -51.12 -63.49
N ASN A 1087 2.58 -50.72 -64.04
CA ASN A 1087 2.78 -50.55 -65.48
C ASN A 1087 3.27 -51.83 -66.20
N THR A 1088 3.02 -53.01 -65.63
CA THR A 1088 3.41 -54.30 -66.21
C THR A 1088 2.18 -55.20 -66.42
N VAL A 1089 1.97 -55.68 -67.65
CA VAL A 1089 0.94 -56.68 -67.98
C VAL A 1089 1.59 -58.04 -68.22
N THR A 1090 1.15 -59.05 -67.48
CA THR A 1090 1.61 -60.44 -67.62
C THR A 1090 0.46 -61.35 -68.02
N PHE A 1091 0.58 -62.04 -69.15
CA PHE A 1091 -0.39 -63.05 -69.61
C PHE A 1091 0.03 -64.42 -69.05
N ILE A 1092 -0.78 -64.99 -68.17
CA ILE A 1092 -0.35 -66.10 -67.28
C ILE A 1092 -0.73 -67.47 -67.83
N ASP A 1093 -2.01 -67.69 -68.18
CA ASP A 1093 -2.51 -69.02 -68.56
C ASP A 1093 -3.75 -68.91 -69.46
N GLY A 1094 -3.97 -69.89 -70.34
CA GLY A 1094 -5.05 -69.92 -71.34
C GLY A 1094 -4.56 -69.81 -72.80
N GLN A 1095 -5.48 -69.95 -73.77
CA GLN A 1095 -5.12 -69.92 -75.19
C GLN A 1095 -5.03 -68.48 -75.73
N ILE A 1096 -3.89 -68.15 -76.33
CA ILE A 1096 -3.76 -66.92 -77.13
C ILE A 1096 -4.42 -67.13 -78.48
N LYS A 1097 -5.44 -66.33 -78.78
CA LYS A 1097 -6.25 -66.43 -80.00
C LYS A 1097 -5.43 -66.06 -81.24
N TRP A 1098 -5.62 -66.81 -82.32
CA TRP A 1098 -5.06 -66.50 -83.63
C TRP A 1098 -5.94 -65.46 -84.33
N TYR A 1099 -5.33 -64.43 -84.90
CA TYR A 1099 -6.00 -63.39 -85.67
C TYR A 1099 -5.54 -63.45 -87.13
N PRO A 1100 -6.47 -63.33 -88.11
CA PRO A 1100 -6.09 -63.21 -89.52
C PRO A 1100 -5.36 -61.90 -89.80
N GLU A 1101 -4.70 -61.86 -90.95
CA GLU A 1101 -4.06 -60.65 -91.46
C GLU A 1101 -5.09 -59.53 -91.66
N ASP A 1102 -4.71 -58.33 -91.28
CA ASP A 1102 -5.49 -57.10 -91.42
C ASP A 1102 -4.54 -55.98 -91.87
N GLU A 1103 -4.55 -55.71 -93.17
CA GLU A 1103 -3.67 -54.70 -93.80
C GLU A 1103 -4.00 -53.28 -93.33
N ALA A 1104 -5.23 -52.99 -92.89
CA ALA A 1104 -5.63 -51.65 -92.46
C ALA A 1104 -4.99 -51.24 -91.13
N LEU A 1105 -4.70 -52.21 -90.26
CA LEU A 1105 -3.98 -52.02 -89.00
C LEU A 1105 -2.49 -52.41 -89.10
N GLY A 1106 -2.00 -52.68 -90.32
CA GLY A 1106 -0.63 -53.16 -90.55
C GLY A 1106 -0.32 -54.52 -89.89
N ARG A 1107 -1.35 -55.32 -89.57
CA ARG A 1107 -1.24 -56.51 -88.72
C ARG A 1107 -1.16 -57.78 -89.56
N ALA A 1108 -0.01 -58.45 -89.55
CA ALA A 1108 0.14 -59.80 -90.14
C ALA A 1108 -0.59 -60.89 -89.31
N ALA A 1109 -1.03 -61.96 -89.97
CA ALA A 1109 -1.75 -63.06 -89.34
C ALA A 1109 -0.92 -63.80 -88.26
N GLY A 1110 -1.51 -64.11 -87.10
CA GLY A 1110 -0.80 -64.77 -85.99
C GLY A 1110 -1.53 -64.78 -84.65
N ASN A 1111 -1.01 -65.52 -83.67
CA ASN A 1111 -1.47 -65.47 -82.27
C ASN A 1111 -0.98 -64.19 -81.61
N ARG A 1112 -1.89 -63.39 -81.03
CA ARG A 1112 -1.56 -62.06 -80.51
C ARG A 1112 -2.28 -61.76 -79.18
N VAL A 1113 -1.66 -60.87 -78.40
CA VAL A 1113 -2.24 -60.23 -77.21
C VAL A 1113 -2.20 -58.71 -77.40
N GLY A 1114 -3.17 -58.00 -76.82
CA GLY A 1114 -3.26 -56.54 -76.85
C GLY A 1114 -3.08 -55.94 -75.45
N VAL A 1115 -2.54 -54.73 -75.41
CA VAL A 1115 -2.47 -53.90 -74.21
C VAL A 1115 -2.93 -52.50 -74.59
N GLN A 1116 -3.66 -51.85 -73.68
CA GLN A 1116 -4.07 -50.45 -73.79
C GLN A 1116 -3.14 -49.62 -72.91
N ILE A 1117 -2.59 -48.53 -73.44
CA ILE A 1117 -1.75 -47.60 -72.69
C ILE A 1117 -2.50 -46.28 -72.65
N ASN A 1118 -2.82 -45.79 -71.45
CA ASN A 1118 -3.56 -44.54 -71.29
C ASN A 1118 -2.61 -43.42 -70.86
N ALA A 1119 -2.79 -42.25 -71.47
CA ALA A 1119 -2.15 -41.03 -70.97
C ALA A 1119 -2.66 -40.71 -69.54
N PRO A 1120 -1.88 -39.95 -68.73
CA PRO A 1120 -2.42 -39.40 -67.50
C PRO A 1120 -3.65 -38.53 -67.79
N ALA A 1121 -4.68 -38.60 -66.94
CA ALA A 1121 -5.85 -37.75 -67.08
C ALA A 1121 -5.43 -36.26 -67.12
N ASP A 1122 -6.05 -35.50 -68.04
CA ASP A 1122 -5.79 -34.06 -68.29
C ASP A 1122 -4.40 -33.72 -68.88
N PHE A 1123 -3.67 -34.70 -69.41
CA PHE A 1123 -2.40 -34.49 -70.11
C PHE A 1123 -2.63 -34.11 -71.58
N ASP A 1124 -1.94 -33.07 -72.07
CA ASP A 1124 -2.01 -32.66 -73.48
C ASP A 1124 -1.23 -33.64 -74.37
N THR A 1125 -1.96 -34.40 -75.19
CA THR A 1125 -1.38 -35.44 -76.04
C THR A 1125 -0.86 -34.94 -77.39
N SER A 1126 -1.01 -33.64 -77.68
CA SER A 1126 -0.77 -33.09 -79.03
C SER A 1126 0.69 -33.14 -79.52
N GLU A 1127 1.66 -33.26 -78.61
CA GLU A 1127 3.09 -33.44 -78.94
C GLU A 1127 3.66 -34.78 -78.45
N VAL A 1128 2.81 -35.75 -78.11
CA VAL A 1128 3.27 -37.02 -77.52
C VAL A 1128 3.96 -37.90 -78.55
N LYS A 1129 5.08 -38.50 -78.12
CA LYS A 1129 5.82 -39.52 -78.87
C LYS A 1129 5.91 -40.79 -78.05
N VAL A 1130 5.55 -41.92 -78.65
CA VAL A 1130 5.61 -43.22 -78.00
C VAL A 1130 6.69 -44.06 -78.65
N THR A 1131 7.65 -44.52 -77.85
CA THR A 1131 8.71 -45.42 -78.31
C THR A 1131 8.40 -46.85 -77.87
N ILE A 1132 8.29 -47.76 -78.85
CA ILE A 1132 8.11 -49.20 -78.61
C ILE A 1132 9.35 -49.92 -79.14
N GLY A 1133 10.16 -50.47 -78.22
CA GLY A 1133 11.49 -51.00 -78.57
C GLY A 1133 12.42 -49.87 -79.02
N GLU A 1134 12.93 -49.95 -80.26
CA GLU A 1134 13.84 -48.94 -80.84
C GLU A 1134 13.14 -47.95 -81.79
N THR A 1135 11.84 -48.09 -82.02
CA THR A 1135 11.08 -47.25 -82.97
C THR A 1135 10.18 -46.28 -82.21
N THR A 1136 10.21 -45.01 -82.61
CA THR A 1136 9.38 -43.95 -82.04
C THR A 1136 8.27 -43.57 -83.02
N TYR A 1137 7.05 -43.48 -82.51
CA TYR A 1137 5.84 -43.13 -83.22
C TYR A 1137 5.29 -41.82 -82.65
N GLU A 1138 4.71 -40.98 -83.53
CA GLU A 1138 3.92 -39.83 -83.10
C GLU A 1138 2.51 -40.30 -82.70
N TRP A 1139 1.89 -39.60 -81.75
CA TRP A 1139 0.61 -39.99 -81.14
C TRP A 1139 -0.53 -40.19 -82.15
N ASP A 1140 -0.65 -39.30 -83.13
CA ASP A 1140 -1.68 -39.33 -84.19
C ASP A 1140 -1.64 -40.55 -85.12
N ILE A 1141 -0.53 -41.30 -85.09
CA ILE A 1141 -0.37 -42.53 -85.89
C ILE A 1141 -0.88 -43.77 -85.14
N ILE A 1142 -0.87 -43.74 -83.80
CA ILE A 1142 -1.07 -44.93 -82.97
C ILE A 1142 -2.25 -44.83 -82.02
N GLU A 1143 -2.90 -43.67 -81.92
CA GLU A 1143 -4.13 -43.51 -81.13
C GLU A 1143 -5.26 -44.40 -81.68
N ASP A 1144 -5.90 -45.16 -80.80
CA ASP A 1144 -7.08 -46.00 -81.09
C ASP A 1144 -8.14 -45.72 -80.02
N GLY A 1145 -8.67 -44.50 -80.04
CA GLY A 1145 -9.61 -43.98 -79.04
C GLY A 1145 -9.30 -42.53 -78.65
N ASP A 1146 -10.01 -42.03 -77.64
CA ASP A 1146 -9.87 -40.66 -77.12
C ASP A 1146 -8.88 -40.56 -75.93
N ASP A 1147 -8.25 -41.66 -75.50
CA ASP A 1147 -7.47 -41.81 -74.24
C ASP A 1147 -6.00 -42.27 -74.43
#